data_AF-K0VCU7-F1
#
_entry.id   AF-K0VCU7-F1
#
_cell.length_a   1.000
_cell.length_b   1.000
_cell.length_c   1.000
_cell.angle_alpha   90.00
_cell.angle_beta   90.00
_cell.angle_gamma   90.00
#
_symmetry.space_group_name_H-M   'P 1'
#
loop_
_entity.id
_entity.type
_entity.pdbx_description
1 polymer ?
#
loop_
_entity_poly.entity_id
_entity_poly.type
_entity_poly.pdbx_seq_one_letter_code
_entity_poly.pdbx_strand_id
1 'polypeptide(L)'
;MVAATLVVVLGLMSLVHVVCIGFGPLPDRAERQLGFLDSALASGRDTEMQSLFPEGQYFTRVLTGLAEAQVAAQLGAGAPSARYLDRARARLAAIETPESVAVFGRGMVPEHGIFAAGWSLALAVAIARASDSDADRAAVRDRARVVHSALGQPNSPFPPSYPGQFWPCDSVVAAGALAQAISLLDLPWRQDLADWRERALAAADPDTGLLPHQVGARADALTGPRGSSQAIVQTFWPSVDAVVGVKDDQWQRFSERFVTSKAGLAGILEYPSGTDGYADVDSGPLIFGVSLSASAVGLAAARANGDRDLAGRLDRQVELVGVPVGIRTTRYLFGVLPVADAFIAWARTVPANEVALNAGSGRSAWFVAWAVPPALLVAAGPMLWPRRRRPGKQGRTKNKVGLRIPRRLLARQTEPMASPDVVPSVDAAPHDTKPERDRAVDVARLGALLVVMFGHCALLLATIDSSGVRVGNILGALPALAPVTWVLQVMPLFFMAGGAAGAYSWRDGRPWGEWLLARAQRLCRPVFWYLATWTVVLLVVRATMGAASASALGRECVALLWFLGVYLMALAFVPALMRLTTGRALAWVVTGLLAGSGLVDAIRFAVGSPEAGTANLIIVWLIPVVIGVAYARNLICALRALVIAVVAFSAQVIVSFTGIYDVSLVVTGMERVSNVSPPTLLLALHCIWMPCLFIAAANPIRRWAARPRVWRAVATGNGGAMTLYLWHIPVIAVAAFSLHAVGLDAFNPHAPGFWAHLALRAAVFAVLMAVAFRLLSPLEHRPLPWWDNRVQIRGARSILTGVLLCVAGAALTLMAKNGLDGALGWSALAGFVIACIAARASAGRLVKG
;
A
#
# COMPACT_ATOMS: atom_id res chain seq x y z
N MET A 1 -27.87 6.62 -6.04
CA MET A 1 -28.59 5.36 -6.31
C MET A 1 -27.60 4.24 -6.47
N VAL A 2 -26.81 4.16 -7.56
CA VAL A 2 -25.81 3.09 -7.78
C VAL A 2 -24.82 2.93 -6.61
N ALA A 3 -24.22 4.02 -6.11
CA ALA A 3 -23.31 3.94 -4.95
C ALA A 3 -24.00 3.48 -3.65
N ALA A 4 -25.24 3.91 -3.41
CA ALA A 4 -26.03 3.47 -2.25
C ALA A 4 -26.40 1.99 -2.37
N THR A 5 -26.80 1.54 -3.56
CA THR A 5 -27.05 0.13 -3.87
C THR A 5 -25.79 -0.71 -3.70
N LEU A 6 -24.63 -0.22 -4.18
CA LEU A 6 -23.36 -0.92 -4.03
C LEU A 6 -22.96 -1.08 -2.55
N VAL A 7 -23.13 -0.03 -1.74
CA VAL A 7 -22.87 -0.08 -0.28
C VAL A 7 -23.79 -1.06 0.42
N VAL A 8 -25.08 -1.10 0.08
CA VAL A 8 -26.03 -2.09 0.64
C VAL A 8 -25.67 -3.51 0.22
N VAL A 9 -25.36 -3.74 -1.06
CA VAL A 9 -25.00 -5.08 -1.57
C VAL A 9 -23.70 -5.57 -0.94
N LEU A 10 -22.66 -4.74 -0.88
CA LEU A 10 -21.40 -5.08 -0.22
C LEU A 10 -21.58 -5.31 1.28
N GLY A 11 -22.39 -4.49 1.94
CA GLY A 11 -22.76 -4.67 3.34
C GLY A 11 -23.50 -5.98 3.59
N LEU A 12 -24.46 -6.34 2.73
CA LEU A 12 -25.20 -7.60 2.82
C LEU A 12 -24.30 -8.81 2.55
N MET A 13 -23.46 -8.77 1.50
CA MET A 13 -22.52 -9.84 1.20
C MET A 13 -21.54 -10.05 2.36
N SER A 14 -21.01 -8.97 2.92
CA SER A 14 -20.12 -9.02 4.08
C SER A 14 -20.84 -9.53 5.32
N LEU A 15 -22.10 -9.15 5.54
CA LEU A 15 -22.90 -9.61 6.67
C LEU A 15 -23.18 -11.12 6.57
N VAL A 16 -23.58 -11.60 5.39
CA VAL A 16 -23.80 -13.03 5.12
C VAL A 16 -22.50 -13.81 5.32
N HIS A 17 -21.38 -13.31 4.80
CA HIS A 17 -20.06 -13.93 4.98
C HIS A 17 -19.71 -14.12 6.46
N VAL A 18 -19.82 -13.06 7.27
CA VAL A 18 -19.53 -13.10 8.71
C VAL A 18 -20.45 -14.09 9.45
N VAL A 19 -21.74 -14.08 9.15
CA VAL A 19 -22.72 -14.98 9.80
C VAL A 19 -22.48 -16.44 9.39
N CYS A 20 -22.25 -16.71 8.10
CA CYS A 20 -21.97 -18.05 7.62
C CYS A 20 -20.68 -18.63 8.22
N ILE A 21 -19.61 -17.83 8.36
CA ILE A 21 -18.35 -18.29 8.95
C ILE A 21 -18.47 -18.43 10.47
N GLY A 22 -19.16 -17.51 11.15
CA GLY A 22 -19.31 -17.56 12.61
C GLY A 22 -20.17 -18.73 13.09
N PHE A 23 -21.20 -19.10 12.33
CA PHE A 23 -22.25 -20.02 12.78
C PHE A 23 -22.49 -21.24 11.87
N GLY A 24 -21.96 -21.25 10.65
CA GLY A 24 -22.07 -22.37 9.71
C GLY A 24 -20.95 -23.41 9.85
N PRO A 25 -21.05 -24.52 9.10
CA PRO A 25 -19.93 -25.45 8.94
C PRO A 25 -18.78 -24.78 8.18
N LEU A 26 -17.54 -25.13 8.54
CA LEU A 26 -16.36 -24.65 7.82
C LEU A 26 -16.30 -25.31 6.43
N PRO A 27 -16.06 -24.54 5.36
CA PRO A 27 -15.94 -25.11 4.03
C PRO A 27 -14.61 -25.87 3.91
N ASP A 28 -14.65 -27.10 3.40
CA ASP A 28 -13.42 -27.77 2.99
C ASP A 28 -12.89 -27.10 1.71
N ARG A 29 -11.72 -26.48 1.82
CA ARG A 29 -11.10 -25.71 0.74
C ARG A 29 -9.72 -26.20 0.35
N ALA A 30 -9.17 -27.22 1.02
CA ALA A 30 -7.80 -27.67 0.80
C ALA A 30 -7.55 -27.98 -0.68
N GLU A 31 -8.41 -28.80 -1.30
CA GLU A 31 -8.32 -29.14 -2.73
C GLU A 31 -8.44 -27.91 -3.66
N ARG A 32 -9.33 -26.98 -3.33
CA ARG A 32 -9.52 -25.75 -4.12
C ARG A 32 -8.32 -24.81 -4.01
N GLN A 33 -7.63 -24.77 -2.87
CA GLN A 33 -6.38 -24.03 -2.69
C GLN A 33 -5.24 -24.69 -3.47
N LEU A 34 -5.13 -26.02 -3.42
CA LEU A 34 -4.15 -26.78 -4.19
C LEU A 34 -4.29 -26.53 -5.70
N GLY A 35 -5.53 -26.42 -6.20
CA GLY A 35 -5.77 -26.04 -7.60
C GLY A 35 -5.24 -24.64 -7.98
N PHE A 36 -5.25 -23.67 -7.05
CA PHE A 36 -4.63 -22.36 -7.27
C PHE A 36 -3.10 -22.45 -7.19
N LEU A 37 -2.58 -23.12 -6.16
CA LEU A 37 -1.14 -23.29 -5.93
C LEU A 37 -0.45 -23.99 -7.11
N ASP A 38 -1.07 -25.03 -7.66
CA ASP A 38 -0.53 -25.73 -8.85
C ASP A 38 -0.38 -24.77 -10.05
N SER A 39 -1.38 -23.92 -10.28
CA SER A 39 -1.32 -22.90 -11.34
C SER A 39 -0.30 -21.79 -11.04
N ALA A 40 -0.12 -21.42 -9.77
CA ALA A 40 0.86 -20.41 -9.36
C ALA A 40 2.29 -20.94 -9.54
N LEU A 41 2.54 -22.19 -9.16
CA LEU A 41 3.82 -22.87 -9.36
C LEU A 41 4.13 -23.08 -10.84
N ALA A 42 3.15 -23.48 -11.66
CA ALA A 42 3.32 -23.63 -13.11
C ALA A 42 3.64 -22.31 -13.83
N SER A 43 3.28 -21.16 -13.24
CA SER A 43 3.61 -19.82 -13.77
C SER A 43 4.89 -19.22 -13.17
N GLY A 44 5.63 -19.97 -12.35
CA GLY A 44 6.89 -19.55 -11.75
C GLY A 44 6.75 -18.56 -10.58
N ARG A 45 5.55 -18.41 -10.00
CA ARG A 45 5.32 -17.42 -8.92
C ARG A 45 5.96 -17.77 -7.59
N ASP A 46 6.43 -19.00 -7.42
CA ASP A 46 7.32 -19.41 -6.33
C ASP A 46 8.69 -18.72 -6.41
N THR A 47 9.24 -18.51 -7.61
CA THR A 47 10.50 -17.75 -7.76
C THR A 47 10.35 -16.31 -7.29
N GLU A 48 9.17 -15.70 -7.48
CA GLU A 48 8.87 -14.36 -6.96
C GLU A 48 8.93 -14.34 -5.42
N MET A 49 8.48 -15.42 -4.76
CA MET A 49 8.50 -15.52 -3.29
C MET A 49 9.92 -15.55 -2.72
N GLN A 50 10.89 -16.06 -3.48
CA GLN A 50 12.31 -16.04 -3.09
C GLN A 50 12.85 -14.63 -2.83
N SER A 51 12.29 -13.61 -3.48
CA SER A 51 12.67 -12.21 -3.27
C SER A 51 12.12 -11.60 -1.99
N LEU A 52 11.13 -12.26 -1.36
CA LEU A 52 10.49 -11.77 -0.14
C LEU A 52 11.22 -12.26 1.12
N PHE A 53 11.75 -13.49 1.11
CA PHE A 53 12.53 -14.06 2.21
C PHE A 53 13.36 -15.28 1.78
N PRO A 54 14.41 -15.67 2.53
CA PRO A 54 15.43 -16.63 2.09
C PRO A 54 14.91 -18.01 1.67
N GLU A 55 13.75 -18.42 2.18
CA GLU A 55 13.14 -19.73 1.92
C GLU A 55 11.88 -19.64 1.07
N GLY A 56 11.54 -18.47 0.53
CA GLY A 56 10.23 -18.21 -0.07
C GLY A 56 9.85 -19.18 -1.19
N GLN A 57 10.77 -19.50 -2.10
CA GLN A 57 10.52 -20.52 -3.13
C GLN A 57 10.41 -21.92 -2.53
N TYR A 58 11.35 -22.27 -1.65
CA TYR A 58 11.44 -23.58 -1.02
C TYR A 58 10.16 -23.90 -0.23
N PHE A 59 9.73 -22.99 0.65
CA PHE A 59 8.50 -23.13 1.43
C PHE A 59 7.26 -23.23 0.56
N THR A 60 7.14 -22.40 -0.49
CA THR A 60 5.98 -22.48 -1.39
C THR A 60 5.84 -23.87 -2.01
N ARG A 61 6.96 -24.51 -2.38
CA ARG A 61 6.99 -25.85 -2.98
C ARG A 61 6.75 -26.97 -1.95
N VAL A 62 7.50 -26.97 -0.84
CA VAL A 62 7.44 -28.07 0.13
C VAL A 62 6.10 -28.11 0.88
N LEU A 63 5.54 -26.95 1.26
CA LEU A 63 4.25 -26.89 1.96
C LEU A 63 3.10 -27.28 1.03
N THR A 64 3.16 -26.88 -0.25
CA THR A 64 2.19 -27.34 -1.25
C THR A 64 2.28 -28.85 -1.41
N GLY A 65 3.50 -29.42 -1.54
CA GLY A 65 3.68 -30.87 -1.65
C GLY A 65 3.19 -31.64 -0.42
N LEU A 66 3.40 -31.08 0.79
CA LEU A 66 2.90 -31.68 2.03
C LEU A 66 1.37 -31.71 2.05
N ALA A 67 0.74 -30.61 1.66
CA ALA A 67 -0.72 -30.55 1.54
C ALA A 67 -1.25 -31.52 0.48
N GLU A 68 -0.58 -31.64 -0.67
CA GLU A 68 -0.94 -32.61 -1.73
C GLU A 68 -0.86 -34.06 -1.22
N ALA A 69 0.23 -34.44 -0.55
CA ALA A 69 0.40 -35.79 0.01
C ALA A 69 -0.63 -36.10 1.12
N GLN A 70 -0.93 -35.11 1.97
CA GLN A 70 -1.93 -35.28 3.03
C GLN A 70 -3.36 -35.39 2.48
N VAL A 71 -3.70 -34.62 1.45
CA VAL A 71 -4.98 -34.78 0.73
C VAL A 71 -5.06 -36.15 0.05
N ALA A 72 -3.98 -36.62 -0.56
CA ALA A 72 -3.92 -37.96 -1.15
C ALA A 72 -4.20 -39.07 -0.12
N ALA A 73 -3.63 -38.96 1.08
CA ALA A 73 -3.89 -39.88 2.19
C ALA A 73 -5.37 -39.87 2.62
N GLN A 74 -6.00 -38.70 2.68
CA GLN A 74 -7.41 -38.55 3.08
C GLN A 74 -8.38 -39.15 2.04
N LEU A 75 -8.06 -39.04 0.75
CA LEU A 75 -8.89 -39.57 -0.33
C LEU A 75 -8.84 -41.10 -0.45
N GLY A 76 -7.80 -41.75 0.09
CA GLY A 76 -7.58 -43.19 -0.08
C GLY A 76 -7.20 -43.58 -1.52
N ALA A 77 -7.00 -44.88 -1.75
CA ALA A 77 -6.52 -45.39 -3.05
C ALA A 77 -7.51 -45.08 -4.20
N GLY A 78 -7.02 -44.39 -5.25
CA GLY A 78 -7.82 -44.05 -6.43
C GLY A 78 -7.16 -43.01 -7.34
N ALA A 79 -7.74 -42.77 -8.51
CA ALA A 79 -7.19 -41.85 -9.52
C ALA A 79 -6.99 -40.39 -9.03
N PRO A 80 -7.91 -39.79 -8.23
CA PRO A 80 -7.68 -38.46 -7.66
C PRO A 80 -6.47 -38.42 -6.71
N SER A 81 -6.32 -39.43 -5.84
CA SER A 81 -5.21 -39.54 -4.90
C SER A 81 -3.86 -39.71 -5.62
N ALA A 82 -3.81 -40.56 -6.66
CA ALA A 82 -2.61 -40.75 -7.48
C ALA A 82 -2.09 -39.43 -8.10
N ARG A 83 -3.00 -38.57 -8.59
CA ARG A 83 -2.62 -37.28 -9.16
C ARG A 83 -1.98 -36.34 -8.13
N TYR A 84 -2.48 -36.32 -6.90
CA TYR A 84 -1.88 -35.51 -5.83
C TYR A 84 -0.53 -36.08 -5.40
N LEU A 85 -0.38 -37.41 -5.33
CA LEU A 85 0.91 -38.06 -5.07
C LEU A 85 1.96 -37.72 -6.12
N ASP A 86 1.60 -37.78 -7.41
CA ASP A 86 2.53 -37.45 -8.50
C ASP A 86 3.01 -36.00 -8.43
N ARG A 87 2.10 -35.07 -8.10
CA ARG A 87 2.48 -33.67 -7.86
C ARG A 87 3.38 -33.53 -6.64
N ALA A 88 3.06 -34.18 -5.53
CA ALA A 88 3.89 -34.14 -4.32
C ALA A 88 5.31 -34.67 -4.58
N ARG A 89 5.46 -35.77 -5.34
CA ARG A 89 6.77 -36.29 -5.79
C ARG A 89 7.50 -35.29 -6.69
N ALA A 90 6.80 -34.64 -7.60
CA ALA A 90 7.39 -33.58 -8.42
C ALA A 90 7.84 -32.38 -7.57
N ARG A 91 7.11 -32.02 -6.50
CA ARG A 91 7.53 -30.97 -5.54
C ARG A 91 8.78 -31.40 -4.76
N LEU A 92 8.85 -32.64 -4.31
CA LEU A 92 10.02 -33.18 -3.62
C LEU A 92 11.27 -33.11 -4.51
N ALA A 93 11.16 -33.54 -5.77
CA ALA A 93 12.27 -33.41 -6.73
C ALA A 93 12.64 -31.94 -6.98
N ALA A 94 11.65 -31.03 -7.02
CA ALA A 94 11.88 -29.61 -7.29
C ALA A 94 12.54 -28.83 -6.14
N ILE A 95 12.40 -29.27 -4.88
CA ILE A 95 13.06 -28.62 -3.74
C ILE A 95 14.51 -29.10 -3.55
N GLU A 96 14.87 -30.23 -4.15
CA GLU A 96 16.20 -30.85 -4.03
C GLU A 96 17.14 -30.50 -5.19
N THR A 97 16.71 -29.64 -6.13
CA THR A 97 17.59 -29.20 -7.21
C THR A 97 18.72 -28.32 -6.67
N PRO A 98 19.92 -28.33 -7.30
CA PRO A 98 21.04 -27.50 -6.86
C PRO A 98 20.69 -26.02 -6.71
N GLU A 99 19.83 -25.50 -7.58
CA GLU A 99 19.35 -24.11 -7.54
C GLU A 99 18.48 -23.85 -6.31
N SER A 100 17.61 -24.79 -5.96
CA SER A 100 16.68 -24.65 -4.82
C SER A 100 17.39 -24.73 -3.48
N VAL A 101 18.46 -25.53 -3.37
CA VAL A 101 19.22 -25.70 -2.12
C VAL A 101 20.40 -24.73 -1.96
N ALA A 102 20.81 -24.04 -3.04
CA ALA A 102 21.96 -23.13 -3.01
C ALA A 102 21.82 -21.99 -2.00
N VAL A 103 20.59 -21.53 -1.74
CA VAL A 103 20.32 -20.43 -0.80
C VAL A 103 20.70 -20.75 0.65
N PHE A 104 20.72 -22.03 1.02
CA PHE A 104 21.07 -22.49 2.37
C PHE A 104 22.59 -22.59 2.60
N GLY A 105 23.41 -22.32 1.59
CA GLY A 105 24.87 -22.43 1.70
C GLY A 105 25.38 -23.87 1.60
N ARG A 106 26.68 -24.06 1.87
CA ARG A 106 27.43 -25.33 1.75
C ARG A 106 28.44 -25.50 2.88
N GLY A 107 29.03 -26.69 3.00
CA GLY A 107 30.10 -26.98 3.96
C GLY A 107 29.60 -27.18 5.39
N MET A 108 28.38 -27.67 5.53
CA MET A 108 27.75 -28.00 6.82
C MET A 108 27.37 -29.48 6.86
N VAL A 109 26.92 -29.96 8.02
CA VAL A 109 26.33 -31.29 8.13
C VAL A 109 24.90 -31.12 8.66
N PRO A 110 23.88 -31.37 7.83
CA PRO A 110 23.95 -31.82 6.42
C PRO A 110 24.41 -30.69 5.47
N GLU A 111 24.87 -31.03 4.25
CA GLU A 111 25.57 -30.13 3.31
C GLU A 111 24.87 -28.77 3.11
N HIS A 112 23.54 -28.76 3.04
CA HIS A 112 22.69 -27.58 2.85
C HIS A 112 21.87 -27.21 4.09
N GLY A 113 22.34 -27.58 5.28
CA GLY A 113 21.72 -27.25 6.55
C GLY A 113 20.50 -28.10 6.93
N ILE A 114 20.20 -28.13 8.22
CA ILE A 114 19.17 -29.00 8.79
C ILE A 114 17.75 -28.63 8.34
N PHE A 115 17.52 -27.36 8.01
CA PHE A 115 16.27 -26.86 7.45
C PHE A 115 15.88 -27.64 6.19
N ALA A 116 16.74 -27.64 5.17
CA ALA A 116 16.44 -28.27 3.89
C ALA A 116 16.25 -29.79 4.05
N ALA A 117 17.14 -30.44 4.80
CA ALA A 117 17.08 -31.88 5.05
C ALA A 117 15.82 -32.29 5.82
N GLY A 118 15.44 -31.54 6.86
CA GLY A 118 14.26 -31.82 7.68
C GLY A 118 12.96 -31.69 6.90
N TRP A 119 12.79 -30.61 6.15
CA TRP A 119 11.60 -30.39 5.32
C TRP A 119 11.50 -31.36 4.14
N SER A 120 12.64 -31.73 3.53
CA SER A 120 12.67 -32.79 2.50
C SER A 120 12.23 -34.14 3.08
N LEU A 121 12.76 -34.54 4.26
CA LEU A 121 12.32 -35.76 4.94
C LEU A 121 10.84 -35.73 5.29
N ALA A 122 10.34 -34.59 5.80
CA ALA A 122 8.92 -34.43 6.15
C ALA A 122 8.01 -34.68 4.94
N LEU A 123 8.35 -34.13 3.77
CA LEU A 123 7.59 -34.35 2.53
C LEU A 123 7.69 -35.82 2.06
N ALA A 124 8.89 -36.41 2.07
CA ALA A 124 9.07 -37.80 1.70
C ALA A 124 8.23 -38.76 2.59
N VAL A 125 8.19 -38.50 3.90
CA VAL A 125 7.37 -39.27 4.85
C VAL A 125 5.89 -39.11 4.55
N ALA A 126 5.41 -37.89 4.26
CA ALA A 126 4.02 -37.65 3.91
C ALA A 126 3.62 -38.41 2.63
N ILE A 127 4.48 -38.41 1.61
CA ILE A 127 4.29 -39.17 0.36
C ILE A 127 4.22 -40.68 0.66
N ALA A 128 5.18 -41.20 1.43
CA ALA A 128 5.27 -42.63 1.73
C ALA A 128 4.15 -43.12 2.68
N ARG A 129 3.52 -42.25 3.48
CA ARG A 129 2.31 -42.59 4.24
C ARG A 129 1.06 -42.69 3.36
N ALA A 130 1.05 -41.93 2.27
CA ALA A 130 -0.05 -41.88 1.31
C ALA A 130 0.14 -42.87 0.14
N SER A 131 1.26 -43.59 0.08
CA SER A 131 1.61 -44.51 -1.00
C SER A 131 2.12 -45.86 -0.48
N ASP A 132 1.79 -46.93 -1.20
CA ASP A 132 2.34 -48.28 -0.95
C ASP A 132 3.64 -48.57 -1.72
N SER A 133 4.31 -47.54 -2.23
CA SER A 133 5.52 -47.67 -3.06
C SER A 133 6.77 -47.95 -2.23
N ASP A 134 7.46 -49.06 -2.53
CA ASP A 134 8.78 -49.37 -1.96
C ASP A 134 9.82 -48.31 -2.29
N ALA A 135 9.71 -47.64 -3.45
CA ALA A 135 10.60 -46.56 -3.83
C ALA A 135 10.42 -45.33 -2.91
N ASP A 136 9.18 -45.00 -2.55
CA ASP A 136 8.90 -43.89 -1.62
C ASP A 136 9.39 -44.24 -0.21
N ARG A 137 9.26 -45.50 0.23
CA ARG A 137 9.84 -45.99 1.50
C ARG A 137 11.37 -45.96 1.51
N ALA A 138 12.01 -46.31 0.39
CA ALA A 138 13.47 -46.20 0.24
C ALA A 138 13.93 -44.74 0.30
N ALA A 139 13.22 -43.83 -0.39
CA ALA A 139 13.48 -42.41 -0.38
C ALA A 139 13.40 -41.80 1.03
N VAL A 140 12.46 -42.26 1.87
CA VAL A 140 12.39 -41.89 3.29
C VAL A 140 13.61 -42.41 4.05
N ARG A 141 13.98 -43.67 3.86
CA ARG A 141 15.12 -44.29 4.56
C ARG A 141 16.43 -43.55 4.30
N ASP A 142 16.68 -43.14 3.06
CA ASP A 142 17.89 -42.43 2.68
C ASP A 142 17.97 -41.04 3.32
N ARG A 143 16.88 -40.27 3.28
CA ARG A 143 16.80 -38.96 3.94
C ARG A 143 16.86 -39.06 5.47
N ALA A 144 16.25 -40.11 6.04
CA ALA A 144 16.26 -40.35 7.48
C ALA A 144 17.68 -40.61 8.00
N ARG A 145 18.54 -41.31 7.25
CA ARG A 145 19.96 -41.48 7.62
C ARG A 145 20.71 -40.15 7.69
N VAL A 146 20.47 -39.25 6.74
CA VAL A 146 21.11 -37.92 6.71
C VAL A 146 20.69 -37.09 7.93
N VAL A 147 19.39 -37.06 8.23
CA VAL A 147 18.86 -36.32 9.38
C VAL A 147 19.33 -36.93 10.70
N HIS A 148 19.27 -38.26 10.84
CA HIS A 148 19.74 -38.98 12.03
C HIS A 148 21.22 -38.69 12.31
N SER A 149 22.07 -38.77 11.27
CA SER A 149 23.50 -38.45 11.40
C SER A 149 23.75 -37.00 11.83
N ALA A 150 22.93 -36.05 11.38
CA ALA A 150 23.07 -34.65 11.75
C ALA A 150 22.65 -34.39 13.21
N LEU A 151 21.49 -34.92 13.63
CA LEU A 151 20.98 -34.76 14.99
C LEU A 151 21.82 -35.49 16.05
N GLY A 152 22.52 -36.56 15.64
CA GLY A 152 23.42 -37.34 16.49
C GLY A 152 24.76 -36.67 16.83
N GLN A 153 25.04 -35.47 16.33
CA GLN A 153 26.29 -34.78 16.65
C GLN A 153 26.38 -34.39 18.13
N PRO A 154 27.55 -34.58 18.78
CA PRO A 154 27.69 -34.40 20.23
C PRO A 154 27.77 -32.94 20.67
N ASN A 155 28.20 -32.03 19.80
CA ASN A 155 28.52 -30.65 20.17
C ASN A 155 27.29 -29.77 20.44
N SER A 156 26.18 -30.04 19.75
CA SER A 156 24.92 -29.32 19.90
C SER A 156 23.76 -30.22 19.45
N PRO A 157 22.59 -30.19 20.12
CA PRO A 157 21.38 -30.83 19.62
C PRO A 157 20.79 -30.12 18.39
N PHE A 158 21.28 -28.93 18.04
CA PHE A 158 20.77 -28.13 16.94
C PHE A 158 21.85 -27.97 15.85
N PRO A 159 21.82 -28.77 14.78
CA PRO A 159 22.71 -28.57 13.64
C PRO A 159 22.38 -27.24 12.92
N PRO A 160 23.33 -26.67 12.16
CA PRO A 160 23.12 -25.38 11.52
C PRO A 160 22.05 -25.45 10.43
N SER A 161 21.18 -24.45 10.37
CA SER A 161 20.23 -24.26 9.26
C SER A 161 20.89 -23.51 8.11
N TYR A 162 21.79 -22.58 8.45
CA TYR A 162 22.60 -21.77 7.54
C TYR A 162 24.04 -21.70 8.07
N PRO A 163 25.04 -21.30 7.25
CA PRO A 163 26.43 -21.21 7.69
C PRO A 163 26.57 -20.35 8.96
N GLY A 164 26.95 -21.00 10.07
CA GLY A 164 27.16 -20.36 11.37
C GLY A 164 25.89 -19.96 12.13
N GLN A 165 24.70 -20.39 11.69
CA GLN A 165 23.44 -19.98 12.29
C GLN A 165 22.51 -21.19 12.57
N PHE A 166 21.91 -21.21 13.76
CA PHE A 166 21.27 -22.39 14.33
C PHE A 166 19.86 -22.06 14.85
N TRP A 167 18.85 -22.71 14.29
CA TRP A 167 17.45 -22.55 14.71
C TRP A 167 16.91 -23.87 15.27
N PRO A 168 16.53 -23.89 16.57
CA PRO A 168 15.91 -25.06 17.18
C PRO A 168 14.65 -25.54 16.45
N CYS A 169 13.84 -24.64 15.89
CA CYS A 169 12.62 -25.03 15.17
C CYS A 169 12.91 -25.96 13.98
N ASP A 170 13.99 -25.72 13.23
CA ASP A 170 14.33 -26.51 12.05
C ASP A 170 14.82 -27.91 12.44
N SER A 171 15.57 -27.97 13.55
CA SER A 171 15.98 -29.25 14.14
C SER A 171 14.78 -30.04 14.64
N VAL A 172 13.76 -29.38 15.19
CA VAL A 172 12.49 -30.02 15.59
C VAL A 172 11.70 -30.54 14.38
N VAL A 173 11.65 -29.80 13.26
CA VAL A 173 11.04 -30.32 12.02
C VAL A 173 11.75 -31.60 11.58
N ALA A 174 13.08 -31.58 11.57
CA ALA A 174 13.89 -32.74 11.19
C ALA A 174 13.69 -33.92 12.15
N ALA A 175 13.69 -33.68 13.46
CA ALA A 175 13.48 -34.70 14.48
C ALA A 175 12.06 -35.28 14.43
N GLY A 176 11.03 -34.45 14.24
CA GLY A 176 9.65 -34.92 14.08
C GLY A 176 9.45 -35.73 12.80
N ALA A 177 10.05 -35.31 11.69
CA ALA A 177 10.06 -36.08 10.46
C ALA A 177 10.81 -37.42 10.62
N LEU A 178 11.93 -37.43 11.34
CA LEU A 178 12.66 -38.65 11.70
C LEU A 178 11.84 -39.57 12.60
N ALA A 179 11.11 -39.03 13.58
CA ALA A 179 10.20 -39.80 14.42
C ALA A 179 9.12 -40.49 13.58
N GLN A 180 8.50 -39.75 12.67
CA GLN A 180 7.52 -40.33 11.76
C GLN A 180 8.12 -41.38 10.81
N ALA A 181 9.37 -41.22 10.38
CA ALA A 181 10.10 -42.22 9.58
C ALA A 181 10.43 -43.48 10.40
N ILE A 182 10.86 -43.33 11.67
CA ILE A 182 11.07 -44.43 12.61
C ILE A 182 9.80 -45.25 12.76
N SER A 183 8.65 -44.58 12.99
CA SER A 183 7.37 -45.25 13.09
C SER A 183 6.91 -45.91 11.77
N LEU A 184 7.18 -45.28 10.63
CA LEU A 184 6.71 -45.78 9.32
C LEU A 184 7.52 -46.99 8.82
N LEU A 185 8.82 -47.02 9.10
CA LEU A 185 9.76 -48.01 8.57
C LEU A 185 10.36 -48.94 9.64
N ASP A 186 9.93 -48.80 10.90
CA ASP A 186 10.44 -49.53 12.07
C ASP A 186 11.96 -49.41 12.22
N LEU A 187 12.47 -48.16 12.16
CA LEU A 187 13.91 -47.90 12.23
C LEU A 187 14.43 -48.00 13.68
N PRO A 188 15.66 -48.47 13.91
CA PRO A 188 16.18 -48.79 15.25
C PRO A 188 16.67 -47.59 16.07
N TRP A 189 16.23 -46.36 15.76
CA TRP A 189 16.80 -45.11 16.32
C TRP A 189 15.92 -44.44 17.37
N ARG A 190 15.04 -45.21 18.03
CA ARG A 190 14.16 -44.69 19.09
C ARG A 190 14.95 -44.09 20.26
N GLN A 191 16.00 -44.79 20.69
CA GLN A 191 16.83 -44.32 21.80
C GLN A 191 17.62 -43.06 21.42
N ASP A 192 18.23 -43.03 20.24
CA ASP A 192 18.97 -41.85 19.76
C ASP A 192 18.09 -40.60 19.69
N LEU A 193 16.81 -40.76 19.30
CA LEU A 193 15.84 -39.67 19.30
C LEU A 193 15.46 -39.23 20.72
N ALA A 194 15.36 -40.16 21.66
CA ALA A 194 15.13 -39.86 23.08
C ALA A 194 16.30 -39.05 23.67
N ASP A 195 17.53 -39.47 23.39
CA ASP A 195 18.75 -38.79 23.85
C ASP A 195 18.87 -37.38 23.22
N TRP A 196 18.51 -37.24 21.94
CA TRP A 196 18.42 -35.92 21.29
C TRP A 196 17.39 -35.02 21.97
N ARG A 197 16.20 -35.55 22.27
CA ARG A 197 15.12 -34.80 22.92
C ARG A 197 15.55 -34.28 24.29
N GLU A 198 16.22 -35.09 25.10
CA GLU A 198 16.74 -34.69 26.40
C GLU A 198 17.73 -33.53 26.27
N ARG A 199 18.70 -33.63 25.34
CA ARG A 199 19.65 -32.55 25.06
C ARG A 199 18.98 -31.28 24.55
N ALA A 200 17.96 -31.40 23.69
CA ALA A 200 17.22 -30.25 23.18
C ALA A 200 16.47 -29.52 24.30
N LEU A 201 15.79 -30.26 25.20
CA LEU A 201 15.09 -29.68 26.34
C LEU A 201 16.03 -29.08 27.40
N ALA A 202 17.27 -29.57 27.50
CA ALA A 202 18.29 -28.95 28.35
C ALA A 202 18.67 -27.53 27.89
N ALA A 203 18.40 -27.19 26.62
CA ALA A 203 18.60 -25.85 26.06
C ALA A 203 17.31 -25.00 26.06
N ALA A 204 16.22 -25.47 26.67
CA ALA A 204 14.98 -24.71 26.77
C ALA A 204 15.18 -23.43 27.59
N ASP A 205 14.45 -22.39 27.22
CA ASP A 205 14.40 -21.14 27.98
C ASP A 205 13.87 -21.42 29.41
N PRO A 206 14.59 -21.01 30.47
CA PRO A 206 14.24 -21.38 31.84
C PRO A 206 12.93 -20.74 32.33
N ASP A 207 12.53 -19.60 31.77
CA ASP A 207 11.35 -18.85 32.21
C ASP A 207 10.05 -19.40 31.62
N THR A 208 10.11 -19.93 30.41
CA THR A 208 8.96 -20.48 29.68
C THR A 208 8.97 -21.99 29.58
N GLY A 209 10.14 -22.63 29.72
CA GLY A 209 10.34 -24.05 29.46
C GLY A 209 10.18 -24.44 27.99
N LEU A 210 10.26 -23.48 27.07
CA LEU A 210 10.11 -23.65 25.62
C LEU A 210 11.43 -23.43 24.89
N LEU A 211 11.59 -24.02 23.71
CA LEU A 211 12.83 -23.87 22.94
C LEU A 211 13.05 -22.41 22.45
N PRO A 212 14.28 -21.89 22.55
CA PRO A 212 14.68 -20.60 21.98
C PRO A 212 14.38 -20.49 20.47
N HIS A 213 14.22 -19.27 19.97
CA HIS A 213 14.12 -19.04 18.52
C HIS A 213 15.46 -19.24 17.80
N GLN A 214 16.56 -18.75 18.37
CA GLN A 214 17.92 -18.90 17.85
C GLN A 214 18.90 -19.22 18.96
N VAL A 215 19.90 -20.05 18.64
CA VAL A 215 20.95 -20.49 19.56
C VAL A 215 22.34 -20.31 18.95
N GLY A 216 23.35 -20.24 19.81
CA GLY A 216 24.76 -20.31 19.42
C GLY A 216 25.19 -21.73 19.09
N ALA A 217 26.44 -21.88 18.63
CA ALA A 217 27.00 -23.17 18.23
C ALA A 217 27.08 -24.21 19.36
N ARG A 218 26.94 -23.78 20.62
CA ARG A 218 26.92 -24.64 21.82
C ARG A 218 25.53 -24.77 22.44
N ALA A 219 24.48 -24.43 21.67
CA ALA A 219 23.09 -24.40 22.11
C ALA A 219 22.78 -23.40 23.24
N ASP A 220 23.63 -22.39 23.42
CA ASP A 220 23.35 -21.22 24.25
C ASP A 220 22.28 -20.34 23.58
N ALA A 221 21.24 -19.96 24.33
CA ALA A 221 20.15 -19.16 23.78
C ALA A 221 20.63 -17.74 23.41
N LEU A 222 20.51 -17.38 22.13
CA LEU A 222 20.78 -16.00 21.66
C LEU A 222 19.54 -15.12 21.76
N THR A 223 18.36 -15.73 21.63
CA THR A 223 17.06 -15.08 21.69
C THR A 223 16.07 -15.95 22.47
N GLY A 224 15.08 -15.35 23.13
CA GLY A 224 13.99 -16.10 23.75
C GLY A 224 13.12 -16.88 22.74
N PRO A 225 12.13 -17.65 23.23
CA PRO A 225 11.16 -18.32 22.36
C PRO A 225 10.30 -17.31 21.61
N ARG A 226 9.98 -17.62 20.35
CA ARG A 226 9.13 -16.79 19.47
C ARG A 226 7.95 -17.57 18.91
N GLY A 227 6.82 -16.90 18.73
CA GLY A 227 5.57 -17.47 18.25
C GLY A 227 5.70 -18.12 16.88
N SER A 228 6.39 -17.46 15.95
CA SER A 228 6.73 -17.97 14.61
C SER A 228 7.41 -19.34 14.66
N SER A 229 8.49 -19.48 15.43
CA SER A 229 9.19 -20.76 15.63
C SER A 229 8.38 -21.76 16.44
N GLN A 230 7.73 -21.31 17.52
CA GLN A 230 6.99 -22.18 18.41
C GLN A 230 5.80 -22.82 17.71
N ALA A 231 5.08 -22.12 16.84
CA ALA A 231 4.01 -22.71 16.05
C ALA A 231 4.50 -23.89 15.18
N ILE A 232 5.71 -23.79 14.61
CA ILE A 232 6.33 -24.90 13.88
C ILE A 232 6.74 -26.02 14.85
N VAL A 233 7.44 -25.68 15.94
CA VAL A 233 7.88 -26.65 16.96
C VAL A 233 6.70 -27.50 17.43
N GLN A 234 5.61 -26.84 17.86
CA GLN A 234 4.42 -27.50 18.38
C GLN A 234 3.67 -28.34 17.33
N THR A 235 3.92 -28.12 16.03
CA THR A 235 3.36 -28.96 14.96
C THR A 235 4.07 -30.31 14.86
N PHE A 236 5.39 -30.35 15.07
CA PHE A 236 6.21 -31.55 14.86
C PHE A 236 6.58 -32.27 16.16
N TRP A 237 6.67 -31.54 17.27
CA TRP A 237 7.03 -32.08 18.59
C TRP A 237 6.20 -33.29 19.04
N PRO A 238 4.85 -33.33 18.84
CA PRO A 238 4.05 -34.47 19.26
C PRO A 238 4.48 -35.81 18.64
N SER A 239 5.06 -35.78 17.45
CA SER A 239 5.56 -37.00 16.80
C SER A 239 6.83 -37.55 17.45
N VAL A 240 7.68 -36.67 18.00
CA VAL A 240 8.86 -37.07 18.79
C VAL A 240 8.39 -37.74 20.06
N ASP A 241 7.50 -37.10 20.82
CA ASP A 241 6.95 -37.61 22.07
C ASP A 241 6.24 -38.97 21.88
N ALA A 242 5.46 -39.13 20.81
CA ALA A 242 4.79 -40.39 20.49
C ALA A 242 5.78 -41.54 20.24
N VAL A 243 6.90 -41.28 19.58
CA VAL A 243 7.94 -42.29 19.33
C VAL A 243 8.83 -42.52 20.55
N VAL A 244 9.08 -41.52 21.38
CA VAL A 244 9.84 -41.74 22.62
C VAL A 244 8.97 -42.41 23.69
N GLY A 245 7.65 -42.26 23.63
CA GLY A 245 6.70 -42.80 24.61
C GLY A 245 6.57 -41.91 25.85
N VAL A 246 6.77 -40.61 25.70
CA VAL A 246 6.69 -39.61 26.78
C VAL A 246 5.49 -38.70 26.55
N LYS A 247 4.90 -38.19 27.63
CA LYS A 247 3.93 -37.09 27.58
C LYS A 247 4.55 -35.87 28.23
N ASP A 248 4.60 -34.76 27.53
CA ASP A 248 4.98 -33.48 28.09
C ASP A 248 3.87 -32.42 28.03
N ASP A 249 4.16 -31.26 28.60
CA ASP A 249 3.30 -30.10 28.71
C ASP A 249 3.75 -28.94 27.78
N GLN A 250 4.55 -29.20 26.73
CA GLN A 250 5.04 -28.18 25.80
C GLN A 250 3.88 -27.40 25.16
N TRP A 251 2.83 -28.11 24.73
CA TRP A 251 1.63 -27.47 24.17
C TRP A 251 0.93 -26.57 25.18
N GLN A 252 0.84 -27.00 26.45
CA GLN A 252 0.21 -26.22 27.50
C GLN A 252 1.01 -24.93 27.75
N ARG A 253 2.33 -25.04 27.95
CA ARG A 253 3.23 -23.88 28.13
C ARG A 253 3.16 -22.90 26.97
N PHE A 254 3.17 -23.42 25.73
CA PHE A 254 2.99 -22.60 24.54
C PHE A 254 1.64 -21.89 24.55
N SER A 255 0.55 -22.63 24.79
CA SER A 255 -0.80 -22.05 24.75
C SER A 255 -1.00 -20.96 25.80
N GLU A 256 -0.50 -21.15 27.02
CA GLU A 256 -0.62 -20.18 28.12
C GLU A 256 0.20 -18.90 27.86
N ARG A 257 1.36 -19.02 27.19
CA ARG A 257 2.26 -17.89 26.96
C ARG A 257 2.00 -17.18 25.63
N PHE A 258 1.57 -17.88 24.59
CA PHE A 258 1.50 -17.33 23.24
C PHE A 258 0.08 -17.19 22.68
N VAL A 259 -0.88 -18.01 23.11
CA VAL A 259 -2.25 -17.90 22.59
C VAL A 259 -2.98 -16.76 23.28
N THR A 260 -3.45 -15.79 22.50
CA THR A 260 -4.20 -14.64 22.99
C THR A 260 -5.53 -14.51 22.26
N SER A 261 -6.45 -13.74 22.86
CA SER A 261 -7.67 -13.27 22.19
C SER A 261 -7.69 -11.74 22.20
N LYS A 262 -7.80 -11.10 21.02
CA LYS A 262 -7.90 -9.65 20.86
C LYS A 262 -9.13 -9.34 20.00
N ALA A 263 -10.02 -8.47 20.47
CA ALA A 263 -11.31 -8.18 19.79
C ALA A 263 -12.13 -9.45 19.43
N GLY A 264 -12.00 -10.51 20.24
CA GLY A 264 -12.68 -11.78 20.02
C GLY A 264 -12.05 -12.71 18.99
N LEU A 265 -10.93 -12.31 18.39
CA LEU A 265 -10.12 -13.09 17.45
C LEU A 265 -8.98 -13.77 18.22
N ALA A 266 -8.87 -15.09 18.07
CA ALA A 266 -7.75 -15.86 18.64
C ALA A 266 -6.53 -15.74 17.72
N GLY A 267 -5.35 -15.52 18.31
CA GLY A 267 -4.11 -15.46 17.58
C GLY A 267 -2.92 -15.85 18.44
N ILE A 268 -1.78 -16.04 17.79
CA ILE A 268 -0.51 -16.35 18.43
C ILE A 268 0.33 -15.08 18.52
N LEU A 269 0.71 -14.71 19.73
CA LEU A 269 1.68 -13.65 19.98
C LEU A 269 3.02 -14.02 19.37
N GLU A 270 3.80 -13.04 18.94
CA GLU A 270 5.17 -13.30 18.47
C GLU A 270 6.16 -13.45 19.62
N TYR A 271 5.93 -12.72 20.70
CA TYR A 271 6.72 -12.78 21.92
C TYR A 271 5.83 -13.31 23.05
N PRO A 272 6.38 -14.06 24.03
CA PRO A 272 5.58 -14.61 25.10
C PRO A 272 4.89 -13.49 25.90
N SER A 273 3.70 -13.80 26.44
CA SER A 273 2.89 -12.85 27.18
C SER A 273 3.70 -12.14 28.28
N GLY A 274 3.60 -10.81 28.32
CA GLY A 274 4.39 -9.96 29.21
C GLY A 274 5.72 -9.47 28.62
N THR A 275 6.09 -9.90 27.42
CA THR A 275 7.25 -9.40 26.67
C THR A 275 6.83 -8.88 25.29
N ASP A 276 7.50 -7.83 24.83
CA ASP A 276 7.25 -7.20 23.53
C ASP A 276 8.54 -7.18 22.71
N GLY A 277 8.39 -7.18 21.38
CA GLY A 277 9.51 -7.05 20.45
C GLY A 277 9.05 -6.65 19.06
N TYR A 278 9.99 -6.55 18.14
CA TYR A 278 9.74 -6.05 16.79
C TYR A 278 9.29 -7.17 15.85
N ALA A 279 8.52 -6.78 14.83
CA ALA A 279 8.20 -7.62 13.70
C ALA A 279 9.43 -7.80 12.80
N ASP A 280 9.56 -8.97 12.19
CA ASP A 280 10.53 -9.25 11.15
C ASP A 280 9.94 -10.17 10.08
N VAL A 281 10.82 -10.76 9.29
CA VAL A 281 10.46 -11.64 8.18
C VAL A 281 9.73 -12.91 8.63
N ASP A 282 10.10 -13.47 9.79
CA ASP A 282 9.54 -14.72 10.31
C ASP A 282 8.18 -14.48 10.96
N SER A 283 8.05 -13.39 11.70
CA SER A 283 6.80 -13.04 12.36
C SER A 283 5.74 -12.54 11.36
N GLY A 284 6.17 -11.95 10.25
CA GLY A 284 5.30 -11.08 9.45
C GLY A 284 4.78 -9.89 10.27
N PRO A 285 3.77 -9.16 9.78
CA PRO A 285 3.24 -8.00 10.50
C PRO A 285 2.59 -8.41 11.83
N LEU A 286 2.91 -7.66 12.90
CA LEU A 286 2.34 -7.85 14.23
C LEU A 286 1.15 -6.92 14.45
N ILE A 287 -0.01 -7.47 14.83
CA ILE A 287 -1.22 -6.71 15.20
C ILE A 287 -1.48 -6.93 16.69
N PHE A 288 -1.25 -5.91 17.53
CA PHE A 288 -1.30 -6.05 18.99
C PHE A 288 -0.40 -7.18 19.54
N GLY A 289 0.77 -7.35 18.95
CA GLY A 289 1.72 -8.42 19.27
C GLY A 289 1.40 -9.78 18.63
N VAL A 290 0.25 -9.94 17.98
CA VAL A 290 -0.15 -11.18 17.29
C VAL A 290 0.53 -11.27 15.93
N SER A 291 1.27 -12.35 15.70
CA SER A 291 1.85 -12.69 14.39
C SER A 291 0.80 -13.39 13.53
N LEU A 292 0.55 -12.85 12.33
CA LEU A 292 -0.33 -13.50 11.35
C LEU A 292 0.27 -14.80 10.83
N SER A 293 1.58 -14.83 10.57
CA SER A 293 2.31 -16.03 10.13
C SER A 293 2.22 -17.13 11.19
N ALA A 294 2.55 -16.81 12.45
CA ALA A 294 2.46 -17.74 13.55
C ALA A 294 1.02 -18.20 13.78
N SER A 295 0.02 -17.33 13.63
CA SER A 295 -1.40 -17.69 13.77
C SER A 295 -1.88 -18.66 12.67
N ALA A 296 -1.41 -18.49 11.43
CA ALA A 296 -1.71 -19.41 10.34
C ALA A 296 -1.07 -20.78 10.57
N VAL A 297 0.19 -20.82 10.98
CA VAL A 297 0.89 -22.07 11.35
C VAL A 297 0.32 -22.67 12.64
N GLY A 298 -0.18 -21.84 13.54
CA GLY A 298 -0.82 -22.24 14.80
C GLY A 298 -2.03 -23.14 14.62
N LEU A 299 -2.70 -23.05 13.46
CA LEU A 299 -3.73 -24.00 13.08
C LEU A 299 -3.15 -25.42 12.96
N ALA A 300 -1.98 -25.56 12.33
CA ALA A 300 -1.28 -26.84 12.22
C ALA A 300 -0.90 -27.37 13.62
N ALA A 301 -0.36 -26.49 14.46
CA ALA A 301 0.05 -26.83 15.83
C ALA A 301 -1.13 -27.29 16.70
N ALA A 302 -2.24 -26.55 16.66
CA ALA A 302 -3.46 -26.90 17.39
C ALA A 302 -4.02 -28.25 16.93
N ARG A 303 -3.98 -28.54 15.63
CA ARG A 303 -4.40 -29.84 15.08
C ARG A 303 -3.48 -30.98 15.54
N ALA A 304 -2.17 -30.81 15.43
CA ALA A 304 -1.18 -31.80 15.83
C ALA A 304 -1.26 -32.17 17.32
N ASN A 305 -1.69 -31.22 18.17
CA ASN A 305 -1.88 -31.43 19.61
C ASN A 305 -3.31 -31.82 19.99
N GLY A 306 -4.27 -31.85 19.06
CA GLY A 306 -5.66 -32.21 19.37
C GLY A 306 -6.48 -31.10 20.04
N ASP A 307 -6.05 -29.84 19.98
CA ASP A 307 -6.85 -28.68 20.40
C ASP A 307 -7.84 -28.28 19.29
N ARG A 308 -8.99 -28.96 19.27
CA ARG A 308 -10.00 -28.75 18.22
C ARG A 308 -10.67 -27.38 18.32
N ASP A 309 -10.71 -26.79 19.51
CA ASP A 309 -11.31 -25.47 19.69
C ASP A 309 -10.46 -24.37 19.08
N LEU A 310 -9.17 -24.33 19.42
CA LEU A 310 -8.24 -23.34 18.88
C LEU A 310 -8.07 -23.52 17.37
N ALA A 311 -7.95 -24.76 16.90
CA ALA A 311 -7.91 -25.06 15.47
C ALA A 311 -9.17 -24.54 14.75
N GLY A 312 -10.36 -24.80 15.29
CA GLY A 312 -11.62 -24.29 14.73
C GLY A 312 -11.71 -22.76 14.74
N ARG A 313 -11.21 -22.10 15.81
CA ARG A 313 -11.16 -20.63 15.87
C ARG A 313 -10.21 -20.05 14.84
N LEU A 314 -9.00 -20.58 14.71
CA LEU A 314 -7.99 -20.06 13.76
C LEU A 314 -8.46 -20.26 12.31
N ASP A 315 -9.04 -21.41 11.97
CA ASP A 315 -9.53 -21.68 10.62
C ASP A 315 -10.71 -20.77 10.21
N ARG A 316 -11.67 -20.53 11.13
CA ARG A 316 -12.75 -19.55 10.90
C ARG A 316 -12.21 -18.14 10.69
N GLN A 317 -11.14 -17.78 11.38
CA GLN A 317 -10.55 -16.46 11.25
C GLN A 317 -9.79 -16.29 9.94
N VAL A 318 -9.16 -17.35 9.42
CA VAL A 318 -8.61 -17.38 8.05
C VAL A 318 -9.71 -17.12 7.03
N GLU A 319 -10.89 -17.72 7.17
CA GLU A 319 -12.04 -17.45 6.30
C GLU A 319 -12.58 -16.01 6.46
N LEU A 320 -12.61 -15.49 7.69
CA LEU A 320 -13.15 -14.17 8.01
C LEU A 320 -12.26 -13.05 7.44
N VAL A 321 -10.96 -13.12 7.71
CA VAL A 321 -9.99 -12.05 7.43
C VAL A 321 -9.31 -12.24 6.07
N GLY A 322 -9.09 -13.47 5.64
CA GLY A 322 -8.31 -13.75 4.43
C GLY A 322 -9.06 -13.55 3.11
N VAL A 323 -10.34 -13.16 3.15
CA VAL A 323 -11.20 -12.82 1.98
C VAL A 323 -11.05 -13.83 0.84
N PRO A 324 -11.55 -15.07 0.99
CA PRO A 324 -11.36 -16.11 0.00
C PRO A 324 -12.06 -15.76 -1.32
N VAL A 325 -11.33 -15.78 -2.43
CA VAL A 325 -11.87 -15.47 -3.77
C VAL A 325 -11.74 -16.69 -4.69
N GLY A 326 -12.81 -16.97 -5.44
CA GLY A 326 -12.80 -17.93 -6.55
C GLY A 326 -13.85 -19.03 -6.42
N ILE A 327 -14.36 -19.49 -7.56
CA ILE A 327 -15.45 -20.49 -7.65
C ILE A 327 -14.87 -21.90 -7.78
N ARG A 328 -13.89 -22.09 -8.68
CA ARG A 328 -13.24 -23.39 -8.95
C ARG A 328 -11.98 -23.62 -8.13
N THR A 329 -11.16 -22.59 -7.97
CA THR A 329 -10.01 -22.57 -7.06
C THR A 329 -10.24 -21.50 -6.00
N THR A 330 -9.64 -21.64 -4.82
CA THR A 330 -9.70 -20.64 -3.76
C THR A 330 -8.32 -20.05 -3.55
N ARG A 331 -8.25 -18.73 -3.47
CA ARG A 331 -7.05 -17.99 -3.07
C ARG A 331 -7.39 -16.97 -1.98
N TYR A 332 -6.49 -16.77 -1.04
CA TYR A 332 -6.65 -15.77 0.02
C TYR A 332 -5.89 -14.49 -0.35
N LEU A 333 -6.34 -13.35 0.17
CA LEU A 333 -5.75 -12.03 -0.13
C LEU A 333 -5.56 -11.80 -1.64
N PHE A 334 -6.53 -12.23 -2.45
CA PHE A 334 -6.52 -12.16 -3.92
C PHE A 334 -5.42 -12.98 -4.62
N GLY A 335 -4.71 -13.86 -3.91
CA GLY A 335 -3.62 -14.68 -4.43
C GLY A 335 -2.33 -13.89 -4.68
N VAL A 336 -2.13 -12.80 -3.95
CA VAL A 336 -0.93 -11.95 -4.04
C VAL A 336 0.31 -12.70 -3.53
N LEU A 337 0.16 -13.50 -2.46
CA LEU A 337 1.25 -14.24 -1.82
C LEU A 337 0.99 -15.76 -1.87
N PRO A 338 1.40 -16.48 -2.93
CA PRO A 338 1.25 -17.93 -3.03
C PRO A 338 1.76 -18.71 -1.81
N VAL A 339 2.86 -18.25 -1.19
CA VAL A 339 3.41 -18.90 0.00
C VAL A 339 2.45 -18.89 1.20
N ALA A 340 1.64 -17.83 1.35
CA ALA A 340 0.64 -17.74 2.41
C ALA A 340 -0.50 -18.74 2.18
N ASP A 341 -0.95 -18.89 0.93
CA ASP A 341 -1.90 -19.93 0.54
C ASP A 341 -1.34 -21.34 0.81
N ALA A 342 -0.03 -21.57 0.59
CA ALA A 342 0.63 -22.85 0.86
C ALA A 342 0.68 -23.17 2.37
N PHE A 343 1.01 -22.20 3.22
CA PHE A 343 0.94 -22.36 4.69
C PHE A 343 -0.47 -22.69 5.17
N ILE A 344 -1.49 -21.99 4.69
CA ILE A 344 -2.89 -22.25 5.06
C ILE A 344 -3.33 -23.64 4.60
N ALA A 345 -3.01 -24.01 3.35
CA ALA A 345 -3.36 -25.32 2.80
C ALA A 345 -2.72 -26.43 3.64
N TRP A 346 -1.40 -26.35 3.89
CA TRP A 346 -0.68 -27.29 4.73
C TRP A 346 -1.25 -27.36 6.16
N ALA A 347 -1.49 -26.22 6.80
CA ALA A 347 -1.99 -26.18 8.17
C ALA A 347 -3.37 -26.86 8.31
N ARG A 348 -4.24 -26.74 7.30
CA ARG A 348 -5.55 -27.41 7.27
C ARG A 348 -5.43 -28.93 7.09
N THR A 349 -4.44 -29.37 6.33
CA THR A 349 -4.26 -30.78 5.96
C THR A 349 -3.42 -31.56 6.97
N VAL A 350 -2.72 -30.89 7.90
CA VAL A 350 -2.03 -31.55 9.01
C VAL A 350 -2.99 -32.50 9.74
N PRO A 351 -2.62 -33.78 9.93
CA PRO A 351 -3.45 -34.73 10.66
C PRO A 351 -3.77 -34.23 12.07
N ALA A 352 -5.06 -34.26 12.43
CA ALA A 352 -5.45 -33.94 13.78
C ALA A 352 -5.11 -35.11 14.72
N ASN A 353 -4.62 -34.82 15.92
CA ASN A 353 -4.43 -35.84 16.93
C ASN A 353 -5.78 -36.53 17.23
N GLU A 354 -5.77 -37.85 17.26
CA GLU A 354 -6.97 -38.65 17.52
C GLU A 354 -7.52 -38.36 18.92
N VAL A 355 -6.63 -38.14 19.88
CA VAL A 355 -6.98 -37.75 21.25
C VAL A 355 -7.20 -36.23 21.29
N ALA A 356 -8.45 -35.82 21.49
CA ALA A 356 -8.77 -34.41 21.65
C ALA A 356 -8.35 -33.91 23.03
N LEU A 357 -7.53 -32.86 23.09
CA LEU A 357 -7.26 -32.11 24.32
C LEU A 357 -8.43 -31.18 24.66
N ASN A 358 -8.98 -30.51 23.65
CA ASN A 358 -10.13 -29.61 23.77
C ASN A 358 -11.17 -29.97 22.69
N ALA A 359 -12.43 -30.17 23.08
CA ALA A 359 -13.50 -30.63 22.19
C ALA A 359 -14.36 -29.51 21.58
N GLY A 360 -13.93 -28.24 21.68
CA GLY A 360 -14.70 -27.11 21.17
C GLY A 360 -14.78 -27.07 19.64
N SER A 361 -15.85 -26.43 19.13
CA SER A 361 -16.11 -26.30 17.68
C SER A 361 -15.48 -25.05 17.04
N GLY A 362 -14.75 -24.27 17.86
CA GLY A 362 -14.15 -23.00 17.50
C GLY A 362 -15.15 -21.86 17.24
N ARG A 363 -16.43 -22.05 17.59
CA ARG A 363 -17.48 -21.02 17.48
C ARG A 363 -17.36 -20.05 18.66
N SER A 364 -17.60 -18.76 18.39
CA SER A 364 -17.53 -17.71 19.41
C SER A 364 -18.69 -16.73 19.27
N ALA A 365 -19.26 -16.30 20.40
CA ALA A 365 -20.28 -15.23 20.41
C ALA A 365 -19.72 -13.89 19.88
N TRP A 366 -18.39 -13.70 19.92
CA TRP A 366 -17.75 -12.49 19.39
C TRP A 366 -17.95 -12.27 17.88
N PHE A 367 -18.25 -13.33 17.11
CA PHE A 367 -18.58 -13.18 15.68
C PHE A 367 -19.82 -12.28 15.46
N VAL A 368 -20.71 -12.15 16.45
CA VAL A 368 -21.85 -11.21 16.39
C VAL A 368 -21.37 -9.76 16.33
N ALA A 369 -20.30 -9.39 17.04
CA ALA A 369 -19.79 -8.02 16.99
C ALA A 369 -19.14 -7.70 15.64
N TRP A 370 -18.52 -8.70 15.00
CA TRP A 370 -17.99 -8.55 13.64
C TRP A 370 -19.10 -8.42 12.58
N ALA A 371 -20.35 -8.77 12.91
CA ALA A 371 -21.52 -8.53 12.07
C ALA A 371 -22.06 -7.08 12.19
N VAL A 372 -21.65 -6.32 13.20
CA VAL A 372 -22.13 -4.94 13.44
C VAL A 372 -21.66 -3.97 12.35
N PRO A 373 -20.38 -3.89 11.96
CA PRO A 373 -19.95 -3.01 10.87
C PRO A 373 -20.69 -3.23 9.54
N PRO A 374 -20.83 -4.47 9.02
CA PRO A 374 -21.59 -4.68 7.78
C PRO A 374 -23.10 -4.41 7.97
N ALA A 375 -23.68 -4.70 9.13
CA ALA A 375 -25.07 -4.32 9.42
C ALA A 375 -25.28 -2.79 9.41
N LEU A 376 -24.32 -2.02 9.92
CA LEU A 376 -24.33 -0.55 9.86
C LEU A 376 -24.20 -0.03 8.42
N LEU A 377 -23.39 -0.67 7.57
CA LEU A 377 -23.31 -0.35 6.14
C LEU A 377 -24.65 -0.59 5.42
N VAL A 378 -25.31 -1.70 5.72
CA VAL A 378 -26.66 -2.01 5.19
C VAL A 378 -27.68 -0.97 5.68
N ALA A 379 -27.64 -0.58 6.96
CA ALA A 379 -28.53 0.41 7.54
C ALA A 379 -28.29 1.85 7.04
N ALA A 380 -27.04 2.21 6.71
CA ALA A 380 -26.67 3.53 6.19
C ALA A 380 -27.00 3.72 4.70
N GLY A 381 -27.05 2.63 3.93
CA GLY A 381 -27.32 2.66 2.49
C GLY A 381 -28.62 3.37 2.10
N PRO A 382 -29.77 3.12 2.75
CA PRO A 382 -31.01 3.87 2.54
C PRO A 382 -30.90 5.36 2.86
N MET A 383 -30.04 5.77 3.81
CA MET A 383 -29.82 7.18 4.16
C MET A 383 -29.03 7.93 3.07
N LEU A 384 -28.24 7.21 2.27
CA LEU A 384 -27.53 7.72 1.09
C LEU A 384 -28.40 7.76 -0.17
N TRP A 385 -29.65 7.30 -0.09
CA TRP A 385 -30.59 7.41 -1.21
C TRP A 385 -31.01 8.87 -1.40
N PRO A 386 -30.97 9.41 -2.64
CA PRO A 386 -31.45 10.76 -2.88
C PRO A 386 -32.92 10.87 -2.47
N ARG A 387 -33.21 11.60 -1.39
CA ARG A 387 -34.60 11.91 -1.02
C ARG A 387 -35.20 12.72 -2.17
N ARG A 388 -36.19 12.13 -2.86
CA ARG A 388 -37.00 12.88 -3.83
C ARG A 388 -37.59 14.08 -3.10
N ARG A 389 -37.21 15.30 -3.52
CA ARG A 389 -37.96 16.49 -3.10
C ARG A 389 -39.39 16.30 -3.58
N ARG A 390 -40.35 16.25 -2.65
CA ARG A 390 -41.77 16.38 -2.99
C ARG A 390 -41.93 17.65 -3.83
N PRO A 391 -42.68 17.63 -4.94
CA PRO A 391 -42.98 18.85 -5.66
C PRO A 391 -43.77 19.77 -4.71
N GLY A 392 -43.16 20.87 -4.31
CA GLY A 392 -43.87 21.92 -3.58
C GLY A 392 -44.98 22.45 -4.49
N LYS A 393 -46.22 22.40 -4.00
CA LYS A 393 -47.39 23.05 -4.62
C LYS A 393 -47.01 24.50 -4.93
N GLN A 394 -46.98 24.86 -6.21
CA GLN A 394 -46.91 26.25 -6.64
C GLN A 394 -48.12 26.98 -6.05
N GLY A 395 -47.85 27.89 -5.10
CA GLY A 395 -48.81 28.85 -4.61
C GLY A 395 -49.25 29.76 -5.76
N ARG A 396 -50.55 29.73 -6.02
CA ARG A 396 -51.24 30.54 -7.02
C ARG A 396 -51.38 31.97 -6.46
N THR A 397 -50.38 32.82 -6.65
CA THR A 397 -50.53 34.27 -6.43
C THR A 397 -50.90 34.95 -7.74
N LYS A 398 -52.18 35.34 -7.83
CA LYS A 398 -52.70 36.30 -8.81
C LYS A 398 -51.89 37.59 -8.72
N ASN A 399 -51.44 38.13 -9.85
CA ASN A 399 -51.29 39.57 -10.02
C ASN A 399 -51.66 39.95 -11.47
N LYS A 400 -52.79 40.65 -11.60
CA LYS A 400 -53.14 41.47 -12.75
C LYS A 400 -52.26 42.72 -12.71
N VAL A 401 -51.52 43.04 -13.77
CA VAL A 401 -51.36 44.41 -14.28
C VAL A 401 -51.06 44.29 -15.77
N GLY A 402 -51.91 44.89 -16.61
CA GLY A 402 -51.72 44.96 -18.05
C GLY A 402 -50.76 46.09 -18.45
N LEU A 403 -50.06 45.90 -19.56
CA LEU A 403 -49.39 47.00 -20.26
C LEU A 403 -49.71 46.91 -21.76
N ARG A 404 -50.33 47.98 -22.26
CA ARG A 404 -50.57 48.27 -23.68
C ARG A 404 -49.25 48.59 -24.37
N ILE A 405 -49.06 48.05 -25.57
CA ILE A 405 -48.00 48.43 -26.52
C ILE A 405 -48.63 49.35 -27.58
N PRO A 406 -47.99 50.47 -27.95
CA PRO A 406 -48.24 51.10 -29.24
C PRO A 406 -47.08 50.82 -30.20
N ARG A 407 -47.44 50.30 -31.38
CA ARG A 407 -46.62 50.31 -32.60
C ARG A 407 -46.50 51.74 -33.12
N ARG A 408 -45.31 52.16 -33.56
CA ARG A 408 -45.13 52.92 -34.81
C ARG A 408 -43.66 53.08 -35.22
N LEU A 409 -43.47 52.95 -36.54
CA LEU A 409 -42.46 53.54 -37.42
C LEU A 409 -41.12 52.80 -37.64
N LEU A 410 -41.15 52.04 -38.74
CA LEU A 410 -40.04 51.74 -39.64
C LEU A 410 -39.65 52.98 -40.48
N ALA A 411 -38.40 52.94 -40.96
CA ALA A 411 -37.84 53.53 -42.20
C ALA A 411 -36.88 54.74 -42.08
N ARG A 412 -35.59 54.48 -42.38
CA ARG A 412 -34.71 55.19 -43.34
C ARG A 412 -33.26 54.66 -43.16
N GLN A 413 -32.71 53.88 -44.10
CA GLN A 413 -32.03 54.25 -45.36
C GLN A 413 -30.57 54.76 -45.21
N THR A 414 -29.64 53.92 -45.71
CA THR A 414 -28.47 54.18 -46.59
C THR A 414 -27.31 55.11 -46.17
N GLU A 415 -26.11 54.51 -46.22
CA GLU A 415 -24.69 54.98 -46.23
C GLU A 415 -24.33 56.17 -47.16
N PRO A 416 -23.18 56.91 -47.02
CA PRO A 416 -21.79 56.40 -47.27
C PRO A 416 -20.59 56.98 -46.45
N MET A 417 -19.42 56.38 -46.71
CA MET A 417 -18.04 56.57 -46.18
C MET A 417 -17.47 58.01 -46.13
N ALA A 418 -16.64 58.30 -45.09
CA ALA A 418 -15.29 58.91 -45.19
C ALA A 418 -14.58 59.00 -43.81
N SER A 419 -13.30 58.60 -43.76
CA SER A 419 -12.27 58.93 -42.74
C SER A 419 -11.50 60.21 -43.20
N PRO A 420 -10.57 60.86 -42.45
CA PRO A 420 -9.69 60.32 -41.40
C PRO A 420 -9.39 61.24 -40.18
N ASP A 421 -8.59 60.70 -39.25
CA ASP A 421 -7.73 61.38 -38.26
C ASP A 421 -8.34 62.19 -37.10
N VAL A 422 -8.68 61.48 -36.02
CA VAL A 422 -8.49 61.98 -34.65
C VAL A 422 -7.97 60.84 -33.78
N VAL A 423 -6.77 61.01 -33.23
CA VAL A 423 -6.15 60.14 -32.22
C VAL A 423 -7.07 60.05 -30.98
N PRO A 424 -7.57 58.87 -30.58
CA PRO A 424 -8.26 58.73 -29.30
C PRO A 424 -7.24 58.33 -28.23
N SER A 425 -7.16 59.18 -27.21
CA SER A 425 -6.54 58.96 -25.91
C SER A 425 -6.79 57.55 -25.35
N VAL A 426 -5.78 57.01 -24.67
CA VAL A 426 -5.67 55.66 -24.09
C VAL A 426 -6.71 55.31 -23.00
N ASP A 427 -7.64 56.21 -22.65
CA ASP A 427 -8.55 56.02 -21.52
C ASP A 427 -10.03 56.02 -21.93
N ALA A 428 -10.51 54.93 -22.54
CA ALA A 428 -11.93 54.54 -22.52
C ALA A 428 -12.16 53.16 -23.17
N ALA A 429 -11.56 52.10 -22.62
CA ALA A 429 -12.08 50.76 -22.84
C ALA A 429 -12.99 50.40 -21.65
N PRO A 430 -14.24 49.94 -21.86
CA PRO A 430 -15.06 49.42 -20.77
C PRO A 430 -14.29 48.27 -20.13
N HIS A 431 -13.91 48.45 -18.86
CA HIS A 431 -13.35 47.38 -18.05
C HIS A 431 -14.39 46.27 -17.90
N ASP A 432 -14.40 45.31 -18.82
CA ASP A 432 -14.93 43.98 -18.55
C ASP A 432 -13.96 43.34 -17.55
N THR A 433 -14.12 43.70 -16.27
CA THR A 433 -13.22 43.31 -15.19
C THR A 433 -13.28 41.80 -15.02
N LYS A 434 -12.32 41.09 -15.62
CA LYS A 434 -11.95 39.75 -15.15
C LYS A 434 -11.75 39.85 -13.62
N PRO A 435 -12.32 38.94 -12.82
CA PRO A 435 -12.14 38.96 -11.37
C PRO A 435 -10.66 39.09 -11.03
N GLU A 436 -10.32 40.06 -10.19
CA GLU A 436 -8.93 40.36 -9.84
C GLU A 436 -8.28 39.08 -9.28
N ARG A 437 -7.18 38.65 -9.90
CA ARG A 437 -6.47 37.41 -9.58
C ARG A 437 -5.88 37.53 -8.16
N ASP A 438 -6.20 36.58 -7.27
CA ASP A 438 -5.67 36.63 -5.90
C ASP A 438 -4.17 36.30 -5.86
N ARG A 439 -3.38 37.38 -5.76
CA ARG A 439 -1.91 37.30 -5.76
C ARG A 439 -1.35 36.49 -4.60
N ALA A 440 -2.04 36.42 -3.45
CA ALA A 440 -1.56 35.65 -2.31
C ALA A 440 -1.57 34.15 -2.62
N VAL A 441 -2.62 33.67 -3.29
CA VAL A 441 -2.76 32.28 -3.72
C VAL A 441 -1.69 31.92 -4.76
N ASP A 442 -1.35 32.83 -5.67
CA ASP A 442 -0.27 32.62 -6.63
C ASP A 442 1.12 32.58 -5.99
N VAL A 443 1.35 33.40 -4.95
CA VAL A 443 2.58 33.32 -4.15
C VAL A 443 2.67 31.98 -3.45
N ALA A 444 1.59 31.52 -2.81
CA ALA A 444 1.57 30.22 -2.16
C ALA A 444 1.91 29.09 -3.13
N ARG A 445 1.32 29.12 -4.34
CA ARG A 445 1.55 28.11 -5.37
C ARG A 445 3.01 28.08 -5.83
N LEU A 446 3.58 29.23 -6.23
CA LEU A 446 4.96 29.27 -6.71
C LEU A 446 5.97 29.02 -5.57
N GLY A 447 5.73 29.59 -4.38
CA GLY A 447 6.58 29.38 -3.22
C GLY A 447 6.62 27.91 -2.83
N ALA A 448 5.47 27.25 -2.78
CA ALA A 448 5.42 25.82 -2.51
C ALA A 448 6.14 25.01 -3.61
N LEU A 449 6.03 25.40 -4.88
CA LEU A 449 6.75 24.75 -5.98
C LEU A 449 8.27 24.82 -5.81
N LEU A 450 8.77 26.01 -5.48
CA LEU A 450 10.20 26.23 -5.27
C LEU A 450 10.70 25.42 -4.07
N VAL A 451 9.98 25.41 -2.96
CA VAL A 451 10.35 24.62 -1.78
C VAL A 451 10.37 23.13 -2.09
N VAL A 452 9.38 22.59 -2.80
CA VAL A 452 9.36 21.16 -3.20
C VAL A 452 10.54 20.83 -4.12
N MET A 453 10.81 21.71 -5.09
CA MET A 453 11.84 21.52 -6.08
C MET A 453 13.26 21.52 -5.47
N PHE A 454 13.58 22.53 -4.66
CA PHE A 454 14.85 22.58 -3.93
C PHE A 454 14.91 21.57 -2.79
N GLY A 455 13.77 21.23 -2.19
CA GLY A 455 13.64 20.15 -1.22
C GLY A 455 14.07 18.81 -1.81
N HIS A 456 13.52 18.40 -2.95
CA HIS A 456 13.96 17.18 -3.66
C HIS A 456 15.43 17.26 -4.07
N CYS A 457 15.90 18.43 -4.52
CA CYS A 457 17.31 18.65 -4.84
C CYS A 457 18.21 18.48 -3.60
N ALA A 458 17.74 18.80 -2.40
CA ALA A 458 18.48 18.61 -1.16
C ALA A 458 18.41 17.17 -0.65
N LEU A 459 17.22 16.54 -0.74
CA LEU A 459 16.96 15.21 -0.18
C LEU A 459 17.70 14.08 -0.91
N LEU A 460 17.87 14.21 -2.23
CA LEU A 460 18.47 13.15 -3.05
C LEU A 460 19.98 13.05 -2.81
N LEU A 461 20.44 11.91 -2.29
CA LEU A 461 21.85 11.54 -2.27
C LEU A 461 22.09 10.63 -3.47
N ALA A 462 23.04 10.96 -4.35
CA ALA A 462 23.36 10.12 -5.49
C ALA A 462 24.87 10.13 -5.79
N THR A 463 25.42 8.96 -6.07
CA THR A 463 26.79 8.77 -6.56
C THR A 463 26.84 7.57 -7.51
N ILE A 464 27.94 7.45 -8.26
CA ILE A 464 28.24 6.28 -9.09
C ILE A 464 29.58 5.71 -8.60
N ASP A 465 29.59 4.44 -8.21
CA ASP A 465 30.82 3.74 -7.83
C ASP A 465 31.00 2.45 -8.65
N SER A 466 32.03 1.65 -8.32
CA SER A 466 32.33 0.40 -9.01
C SER A 466 31.20 -0.65 -8.93
N SER A 467 30.24 -0.49 -8.02
CA SER A 467 29.06 -1.33 -7.87
C SER A 467 27.82 -0.79 -8.61
N GLY A 468 27.90 0.43 -9.17
CA GLY A 468 26.85 1.05 -9.97
C GLY A 468 26.32 2.35 -9.37
N VAL A 469 25.09 2.71 -9.76
CA VAL A 469 24.41 3.94 -9.28
C VAL A 469 23.86 3.69 -7.87
N ARG A 470 24.29 4.51 -6.91
CA ARG A 470 23.78 4.49 -5.54
C ARG A 470 22.91 5.71 -5.29
N VAL A 471 21.67 5.47 -4.86
CA VAL A 471 20.71 6.52 -4.51
C VAL A 471 20.31 6.36 -3.04
N GLY A 472 20.25 7.47 -2.32
CA GLY A 472 19.84 7.53 -0.93
C GLY A 472 19.08 8.82 -0.62
N ASN A 473 18.71 8.98 0.65
CA ASN A 473 17.96 10.13 1.13
C ASN A 473 18.65 10.74 2.36
N ILE A 474 18.87 12.06 2.35
CA ILE A 474 19.53 12.76 3.46
C ILE A 474 18.78 12.59 4.78
N LEU A 475 17.45 12.49 4.77
CA LEU A 475 16.65 12.29 5.99
C LEU A 475 16.75 10.86 6.53
N GLY A 476 16.99 9.89 5.64
CA GLY A 476 17.32 8.52 6.05
C GLY A 476 18.71 8.42 6.67
N ALA A 477 19.67 9.20 6.17
CA ALA A 477 21.03 9.26 6.70
C ALA A 477 21.17 10.11 7.97
N LEU A 478 20.38 11.19 8.09
CA LEU A 478 20.38 12.12 9.22
C LEU A 478 18.97 12.26 9.81
N PRO A 479 18.47 11.28 10.59
CA PRO A 479 17.11 11.29 11.15
C PRO A 479 16.81 12.52 12.03
N ALA A 480 17.84 13.13 12.62
CA ALA A 480 17.73 14.37 13.39
C ALA A 480 17.14 15.55 12.59
N LEU A 481 17.20 15.50 11.25
CA LEU A 481 16.61 16.51 10.37
C LEU A 481 15.11 16.30 10.12
N ALA A 482 14.51 15.18 10.55
CA ALA A 482 13.10 14.88 10.32
C ALA A 482 12.12 16.00 10.74
N PRO A 483 12.30 16.74 11.86
CA PRO A 483 11.40 17.84 12.23
C PRO A 483 11.38 18.99 11.22
N VAL A 484 12.47 19.20 10.46
CA VAL A 484 12.55 20.25 9.42
C VAL A 484 11.49 20.02 8.34
N THR A 485 11.08 18.76 8.11
CA THR A 485 10.02 18.40 7.16
C THR A 485 8.68 19.05 7.50
N TRP A 486 8.43 19.44 8.75
CA TRP A 486 7.17 20.09 9.14
C TRP A 486 7.04 21.48 8.55
N VAL A 487 8.16 22.16 8.31
CA VAL A 487 8.19 23.46 7.62
C VAL A 487 8.28 23.27 6.11
N LEU A 488 9.09 22.30 5.66
CA LEU A 488 9.36 22.08 4.23
C LEU A 488 8.25 21.30 3.50
N GLN A 489 7.37 20.59 4.22
CA GLN A 489 6.26 19.86 3.62
C GLN A 489 5.11 20.81 3.25
N VAL A 490 5.30 21.56 2.16
CA VAL A 490 4.43 22.66 1.71
C VAL A 490 3.24 22.24 0.84
N MET A 491 3.11 20.94 0.55
CA MET A 491 2.04 20.40 -0.31
C MET A 491 0.61 20.82 0.09
N PRO A 492 0.25 20.95 1.39
CA PRO A 492 -1.08 21.44 1.76
C PRO A 492 -1.42 22.81 1.18
N LEU A 493 -0.42 23.70 1.03
CA LEU A 493 -0.62 25.03 0.44
C LEU A 493 -1.00 24.95 -1.04
N PHE A 494 -0.49 23.96 -1.79
CA PHE A 494 -0.88 23.72 -3.17
C PHE A 494 -2.35 23.30 -3.29
N PHE A 495 -2.79 22.34 -2.47
CA PHE A 495 -4.18 21.88 -2.47
C PHE A 495 -5.13 22.98 -2.02
N MET A 496 -4.76 23.77 -1.01
CA MET A 496 -5.50 24.95 -0.58
C MET A 496 -5.60 26.00 -1.71
N ALA A 497 -4.48 26.33 -2.35
CA ALA A 497 -4.46 27.23 -3.50
C ALA A 497 -5.30 26.69 -4.68
N GLY A 498 -5.31 25.37 -4.87
CA GLY A 498 -6.15 24.68 -5.84
C GLY A 498 -7.63 24.80 -5.53
N GLY A 499 -8.03 24.61 -4.27
CA GLY A 499 -9.40 24.78 -3.78
C GLY A 499 -9.89 26.22 -3.92
N ALA A 500 -9.07 27.20 -3.55
CA ALA A 500 -9.38 28.62 -3.69
C ALA A 500 -9.52 29.02 -5.18
N ALA A 501 -8.56 28.66 -6.03
CA ALA A 501 -8.64 28.88 -7.47
C ALA A 501 -9.77 28.08 -8.13
N GLY A 502 -10.18 26.96 -7.52
CA GLY A 502 -11.36 26.20 -7.88
C GLY A 502 -12.63 27.01 -7.66
N ALA A 503 -12.80 27.50 -6.43
CA ALA A 503 -13.93 28.32 -6.00
C ALA A 503 -14.08 29.59 -6.85
N TYR A 504 -13.01 30.35 -7.11
CA TYR A 504 -13.07 31.55 -7.96
C TYR A 504 -13.51 31.28 -9.41
N SER A 505 -13.23 30.07 -9.92
CA SER A 505 -13.55 29.68 -11.30
C SER A 505 -14.92 29.01 -11.44
N TRP A 506 -15.52 28.56 -10.34
CA TRP A 506 -16.82 27.90 -10.33
C TRP A 506 -17.94 28.93 -10.39
N ARG A 507 -18.94 28.70 -11.24
CA ARG A 507 -20.13 29.55 -11.38
C ARG A 507 -21.37 28.66 -11.31
N ASP A 508 -22.38 29.12 -10.58
CA ASP A 508 -23.65 28.40 -10.47
C ASP A 508 -24.29 28.25 -11.86
N GLY A 509 -24.79 27.04 -12.14
CA GLY A 509 -25.34 26.68 -13.46
C GLY A 509 -24.33 26.11 -14.46
N ARG A 510 -23.02 26.16 -14.19
CA ARG A 510 -22.03 25.49 -15.04
C ARG A 510 -22.04 23.97 -14.83
N PRO A 511 -22.06 23.16 -15.90
CA PRO A 511 -21.99 21.70 -15.79
C PRO A 511 -20.66 21.24 -15.15
N TRP A 512 -20.74 20.31 -14.19
CA TRP A 512 -19.56 19.80 -13.45
C TRP A 512 -18.44 19.26 -14.35
N GLY A 513 -18.77 18.37 -15.28
CA GLY A 513 -17.79 17.78 -16.19
C GLY A 513 -17.14 18.79 -17.13
N GLU A 514 -17.88 19.81 -17.57
CA GLU A 514 -17.33 20.86 -18.43
C GLU A 514 -16.29 21.70 -17.68
N TRP A 515 -16.61 22.08 -16.43
CA TRP A 515 -15.70 22.81 -15.58
C TRP A 515 -14.45 22.00 -15.22
N LEU A 516 -14.62 20.71 -14.85
CA LEU A 516 -13.51 19.84 -14.50
C LEU A 516 -12.63 19.56 -15.73
N LEU A 517 -13.22 19.35 -16.90
CA LEU A 517 -12.49 19.17 -18.16
C LEU A 517 -11.65 20.39 -18.49
N ALA A 518 -12.16 21.61 -18.34
CA ALA A 518 -11.38 22.83 -18.60
C ALA A 518 -10.13 22.94 -17.70
N ARG A 519 -10.17 22.38 -16.48
CA ARG A 519 -9.01 22.34 -15.58
C ARG A 519 -8.07 21.20 -15.93
N ALA A 520 -8.61 20.00 -16.14
CA ALA A 520 -7.86 18.85 -16.62
C ALA A 520 -7.13 19.18 -17.92
N GLN A 521 -7.74 19.99 -18.80
CA GLN A 521 -7.15 20.39 -20.07
C GLN A 521 -5.80 21.07 -19.90
N ARG A 522 -5.75 22.06 -19.01
CA ARG A 522 -4.54 22.82 -18.69
C ARG A 522 -3.48 21.96 -18.00
N LEU A 523 -3.90 21.09 -17.08
CA LEU A 523 -2.99 20.26 -16.29
C LEU A 523 -2.40 19.11 -17.10
N CYS A 524 -3.22 18.40 -17.87
CA CYS A 524 -2.79 17.20 -18.61
C CYS A 524 -2.01 17.53 -19.89
N ARG A 525 -2.18 18.73 -20.46
CA ARG A 525 -1.47 19.12 -21.69
C ARG A 525 0.06 18.92 -21.62
N PRO A 526 0.79 19.46 -20.63
CA PRO A 526 2.22 19.19 -20.50
C PRO A 526 2.53 17.75 -20.08
N VAL A 527 1.60 17.07 -19.40
CA VAL A 527 1.75 15.66 -18.99
C VAL A 527 1.79 14.72 -20.20
N PHE A 528 0.98 14.97 -21.23
CA PHE A 528 1.03 14.16 -22.46
C PHE A 528 2.40 14.24 -23.15
N TRP A 529 2.98 15.45 -23.22
CA TRP A 529 4.34 15.63 -23.75
C TRP A 529 5.40 14.93 -22.90
N TYR A 530 5.27 15.04 -21.58
CA TYR A 530 6.16 14.39 -20.64
C TYR A 530 6.13 12.86 -20.78
N LEU A 531 4.94 12.26 -20.77
CA LEU A 531 4.76 10.82 -20.91
C LEU A 531 5.21 10.32 -22.28
N ALA A 532 4.96 11.07 -23.36
CA ALA A 532 5.47 10.72 -24.68
C ALA A 532 6.99 10.71 -24.72
N THR A 533 7.63 11.74 -24.13
CA THR A 533 9.10 11.83 -24.07
C THR A 533 9.68 10.67 -23.27
N TRP A 534 9.15 10.39 -22.09
CA TRP A 534 9.62 9.27 -21.26
C TRP A 534 9.35 7.91 -21.89
N THR A 535 8.23 7.72 -22.60
CA THR A 535 7.99 6.49 -23.35
C THR A 535 9.11 6.25 -24.36
N VAL A 536 9.50 7.28 -25.13
CA VAL A 536 10.61 7.17 -26.09
C VAL A 536 11.94 6.92 -25.40
N VAL A 537 12.26 7.67 -24.34
CA VAL A 537 13.51 7.49 -23.57
C VAL A 537 13.59 6.07 -22.99
N LEU A 538 12.52 5.55 -22.40
CA LEU A 538 12.49 4.22 -21.81
C LEU A 538 12.62 3.12 -22.87
N LEU A 539 12.06 3.29 -24.07
CA LEU A 539 12.27 2.36 -25.18
C LEU A 539 13.73 2.35 -25.64
N VAL A 540 14.36 3.52 -25.73
CA VAL A 540 15.79 3.65 -26.09
C VAL A 540 16.68 3.03 -25.01
N VAL A 541 16.44 3.33 -23.73
CA VAL A 541 17.19 2.75 -22.60
C VAL A 541 16.99 1.23 -22.55
N ARG A 542 15.78 0.74 -22.82
CA ARG A 542 15.53 -0.71 -22.90
C ARG A 542 16.34 -1.37 -24.00
N ALA A 543 16.44 -0.73 -25.16
CA ALA A 543 17.18 -1.25 -26.32
C ALA A 543 18.70 -1.18 -26.15
N THR A 544 19.22 -0.20 -25.40
CA THR A 544 20.66 0.07 -25.28
C THR A 544 21.28 -0.43 -23.97
N MET A 545 20.56 -0.33 -22.86
CA MET A 545 21.03 -0.61 -21.50
C MET A 545 20.23 -1.74 -20.81
N GLY A 546 19.33 -2.40 -21.53
CA GLY A 546 18.54 -3.53 -21.06
C GLY A 546 17.26 -3.17 -20.28
N ALA A 547 16.44 -4.19 -20.03
CA ALA A 547 15.12 -4.03 -19.41
C ALA A 547 15.17 -3.56 -17.95
N ALA A 548 16.18 -3.98 -17.18
CA ALA A 548 16.33 -3.60 -15.77
C ALA A 548 16.64 -2.11 -15.58
N SER A 549 17.48 -1.54 -16.46
CA SER A 549 17.79 -0.10 -16.46
C SER A 549 16.55 0.72 -16.82
N ALA A 550 15.79 0.26 -17.82
CA ALA A 550 14.54 0.89 -18.22
C ALA A 550 13.47 0.83 -17.11
N SER A 551 13.34 -0.29 -16.40
CA SER A 551 12.38 -0.39 -15.29
C SER A 551 12.76 0.50 -14.12
N ALA A 552 14.04 0.55 -13.73
CA ALA A 552 14.53 1.43 -12.68
C ALA A 552 14.24 2.91 -12.99
N LEU A 553 14.58 3.35 -14.21
CA LEU A 553 14.31 4.70 -14.66
C LEU A 553 12.80 4.99 -14.79
N GLY A 554 12.04 3.98 -15.23
CA GLY A 554 10.59 4.03 -15.40
C GLY A 554 9.82 4.19 -14.08
N ARG A 555 10.34 3.67 -12.96
CA ARG A 555 9.76 3.90 -11.63
C ARG A 555 9.91 5.35 -11.19
N GLU A 556 11.11 5.91 -11.34
CA GLU A 556 11.41 7.27 -10.88
C GLU A 556 10.75 8.35 -11.73
N CYS A 557 10.73 8.18 -13.06
CA CYS A 557 10.28 9.26 -13.95
C CYS A 557 8.78 9.59 -13.82
N VAL A 558 7.94 8.64 -13.40
CA VAL A 558 6.50 8.88 -13.21
C VAL A 558 6.09 8.99 -11.75
N ALA A 559 7.00 8.76 -10.81
CA ALA A 559 6.71 8.72 -9.38
C ALA A 559 5.93 9.95 -8.93
N LEU A 560 6.35 11.16 -9.31
CA LEU A 560 5.69 12.38 -8.84
C LEU A 560 4.27 12.58 -9.38
N LEU A 561 3.86 11.90 -10.45
CA LEU A 561 2.52 12.06 -11.05
C LEU A 561 1.37 11.66 -10.11
N TRP A 562 1.65 10.96 -9.01
CA TRP A 562 0.67 10.68 -7.96
C TRP A 562 0.02 11.97 -7.44
N PHE A 563 0.82 13.03 -7.26
CA PHE A 563 0.33 14.30 -6.73
C PHE A 563 -0.72 14.89 -7.67
N LEU A 564 -0.45 14.87 -8.97
CA LEU A 564 -1.38 15.38 -9.97
C LEU A 564 -2.67 14.55 -10.03
N GLY A 565 -2.56 13.22 -9.95
CA GLY A 565 -3.69 12.31 -9.93
C GLY A 565 -4.63 12.61 -8.75
N VAL A 566 -4.08 12.68 -7.54
CA VAL A 566 -4.80 13.04 -6.32
C VAL A 566 -5.35 14.47 -6.39
N TYR A 567 -4.57 15.42 -6.91
CA TYR A 567 -4.99 16.81 -7.08
C TYR A 567 -6.22 16.95 -7.97
N LEU A 568 -6.25 16.26 -9.12
CA LEU A 568 -7.41 16.26 -10.00
C LEU A 568 -8.65 15.67 -9.31
N MET A 569 -8.50 14.56 -8.60
CA MET A 569 -9.59 13.92 -7.85
C MET A 569 -10.10 14.80 -6.71
N ALA A 570 -9.22 15.43 -5.94
CA ALA A 570 -9.60 16.31 -4.83
C ALA A 570 -10.33 17.57 -5.34
N LEU A 571 -9.87 18.17 -6.44
CA LEU A 571 -10.54 19.32 -7.06
C LEU A 571 -11.92 18.99 -7.63
N ALA A 572 -12.19 17.73 -7.97
CA ALA A 572 -13.48 17.29 -8.45
C ALA A 572 -14.61 17.53 -7.42
N PHE A 573 -14.27 17.63 -6.13
CA PHE A 573 -15.20 17.92 -5.04
C PHE A 573 -15.53 19.41 -4.87
N VAL A 574 -14.78 20.34 -5.48
CA VAL A 574 -14.97 21.80 -5.31
C VAL A 574 -16.43 22.23 -5.49
N PRO A 575 -17.20 21.78 -6.51
CA PRO A 575 -18.60 22.18 -6.65
C PRO A 575 -19.51 21.74 -5.50
N ALA A 576 -19.22 20.59 -4.87
CA ALA A 576 -19.93 20.17 -3.68
C ALA A 576 -19.55 21.04 -2.48
N LEU A 577 -18.27 21.39 -2.34
CA LEU A 577 -17.75 22.28 -1.30
C LEU A 577 -18.25 23.73 -1.46
N MET A 578 -18.57 24.17 -2.67
CA MET A 578 -19.24 25.45 -2.93
C MET A 578 -20.65 25.54 -2.36
N ARG A 579 -21.19 24.47 -1.76
CA ARG A 579 -22.44 24.52 -0.97
C ARG A 579 -22.22 24.95 0.47
N LEU A 580 -20.97 25.03 0.95
CA LEU A 580 -20.62 25.43 2.30
C LEU A 580 -20.80 26.94 2.49
N THR A 581 -21.86 27.34 3.21
CA THR A 581 -22.23 28.76 3.40
C THR A 581 -21.87 29.31 4.77
N THR A 582 -21.50 28.47 5.74
CA THR A 582 -21.26 28.88 7.13
C THR A 582 -19.99 28.27 7.70
N GLY A 583 -19.38 28.96 8.66
CA GLY A 583 -18.22 28.45 9.41
C GLY A 583 -18.52 27.17 10.21
N ARG A 584 -19.78 26.98 10.66
CA ARG A 584 -20.20 25.74 11.35
C ARG A 584 -20.20 24.54 10.41
N ALA A 585 -20.74 24.70 9.20
CA ALA A 585 -20.72 23.63 8.20
C ALA A 585 -19.28 23.26 7.80
N LEU A 586 -18.41 24.26 7.68
CA LEU A 586 -16.98 24.06 7.46
C LEU A 586 -16.34 23.24 8.58
N ALA A 587 -16.57 23.61 9.84
CA ALA A 587 -16.04 22.88 11.00
C ALA A 587 -16.49 21.41 10.98
N TRP A 588 -17.78 21.14 10.72
CA TRP A 588 -18.29 19.77 10.61
C TRP A 588 -17.61 18.95 9.51
N VAL A 589 -17.36 19.55 8.34
CA VAL A 589 -16.67 18.84 7.25
C VAL A 589 -15.22 18.56 7.60
N VAL A 590 -14.48 19.54 8.13
CA VAL A 590 -13.08 19.36 8.52
C VAL A 590 -12.94 18.32 9.64
N THR A 591 -13.77 18.40 10.68
CA THR A 591 -13.80 17.41 11.77
C THR A 591 -14.19 16.03 11.26
N GLY A 592 -15.16 15.93 10.35
CA GLY A 592 -15.55 14.66 9.73
C GLY A 592 -14.44 14.03 8.90
N LEU A 593 -13.66 14.83 8.16
CA LEU A 593 -12.49 14.35 7.42
C LEU A 593 -11.37 13.92 8.37
N LEU A 594 -11.14 14.64 9.46
CA LEU A 594 -10.16 14.28 10.48
C LEU A 594 -10.52 12.95 11.17
N ALA A 595 -11.79 12.80 11.57
CA ALA A 595 -12.30 11.56 12.15
C ALA A 595 -12.23 10.39 11.14
N GLY A 596 -12.57 10.65 9.87
CA GLY A 596 -12.41 9.68 8.79
C GLY A 596 -10.96 9.24 8.59
N SER A 597 -10.02 10.19 8.65
CA SER A 597 -8.59 9.90 8.57
C SER A 597 -8.11 9.03 9.73
N GLY A 598 -8.56 9.33 10.96
CA GLY A 598 -8.27 8.52 12.14
C GLY A 598 -8.86 7.11 12.05
N LEU A 599 -10.07 6.97 11.51
CA LEU A 599 -10.70 5.66 11.29
C LEU A 599 -9.95 4.83 10.25
N VAL A 600 -9.55 5.44 9.13
CA VAL A 600 -8.75 4.76 8.09
C VAL A 600 -7.37 4.39 8.63
N ASP A 601 -6.76 5.23 9.45
CA ASP A 601 -5.53 4.92 10.15
C ASP A 601 -5.71 3.73 11.10
N ALA A 602 -6.78 3.71 11.89
CA ALA A 602 -7.10 2.59 12.76
C ALA A 602 -7.30 1.29 11.98
N ILE A 603 -7.98 1.34 10.83
CA ILE A 603 -8.12 0.20 9.91
C ILE A 603 -6.75 -0.21 9.36
N ARG A 604 -5.93 0.75 8.91
CA ARG A 604 -4.58 0.49 8.39
C ARG A 604 -3.71 -0.24 9.41
N PHE A 605 -3.70 0.24 10.65
CA PHE A 605 -2.93 -0.37 11.73
C PHE A 605 -3.52 -1.72 12.18
N ALA A 606 -4.84 -1.88 12.15
CA ALA A 606 -5.48 -3.17 12.44
C ALA A 606 -5.25 -4.22 11.36
N VAL A 607 -5.12 -3.82 10.10
CA VAL A 607 -4.86 -4.73 8.96
C VAL A 607 -3.36 -4.98 8.78
N GLY A 608 -2.48 -4.07 9.24
CA GLY A 608 -1.03 -4.20 9.10
C GLY A 608 -0.50 -3.98 7.68
N SER A 609 -1.32 -3.44 6.77
CA SER A 609 -0.94 -3.16 5.37
C SER A 609 -1.11 -1.67 5.04
N PRO A 610 -0.11 -1.02 4.41
CA PRO A 610 -0.23 0.35 3.94
C PRO A 610 -1.42 0.56 3.00
N GLU A 611 -1.77 -0.43 2.16
CA GLU A 611 -2.89 -0.38 1.21
C GLU A 611 -4.24 -0.10 1.87
N ALA A 612 -4.45 -0.56 3.10
CA ALA A 612 -5.67 -0.27 3.85
C ALA A 612 -5.83 1.23 4.17
N GLY A 613 -4.73 1.99 4.15
CA GLY A 613 -4.72 3.44 4.28
C GLY A 613 -5.07 4.22 3.00
N THR A 614 -5.26 3.56 1.85
CA THR A 614 -5.36 4.23 0.53
C THR A 614 -6.49 5.28 0.48
N ALA A 615 -7.58 5.09 1.23
CA ALA A 615 -8.67 6.07 1.31
C ALA A 615 -8.19 7.45 1.81
N ASN A 616 -7.15 7.50 2.63
CA ASN A 616 -6.56 8.75 3.11
C ASN A 616 -5.90 9.59 2.02
N LEU A 617 -5.57 9.00 0.84
CA LEU A 617 -5.12 9.79 -0.30
C LEU A 617 -6.18 10.81 -0.75
N ILE A 618 -7.47 10.55 -0.56
CA ILE A 618 -8.49 11.55 -0.87
C ILE A 618 -8.93 12.30 0.38
N ILE A 619 -9.15 11.60 1.49
CA ILE A 619 -9.67 12.21 2.73
C ILE A 619 -8.74 13.32 3.24
N VAL A 620 -7.43 13.03 3.38
CA VAL A 620 -6.46 13.96 3.96
C VAL A 620 -6.22 15.15 3.04
N TRP A 621 -6.03 14.90 1.74
CA TRP A 621 -5.78 15.96 0.77
C TRP A 621 -7.02 16.79 0.43
N LEU A 622 -8.22 16.33 0.77
CA LEU A 622 -9.45 17.14 0.67
C LEU A 622 -9.54 18.21 1.76
N ILE A 623 -8.93 18.00 2.94
CA ILE A 623 -8.90 18.98 4.04
C ILE A 623 -8.38 20.36 3.59
N PRO A 624 -7.17 20.49 2.99
CA PRO A 624 -6.68 21.78 2.54
C PRO A 624 -7.52 22.37 1.42
N VAL A 625 -8.13 21.54 0.55
CA VAL A 625 -9.06 22.01 -0.50
C VAL A 625 -10.30 22.64 0.12
N VAL A 626 -10.89 22.01 1.14
CA VAL A 626 -12.03 22.54 1.90
C VAL A 626 -11.68 23.90 2.54
N ILE A 627 -10.50 23.98 3.16
CA ILE A 627 -9.99 25.24 3.75
C ILE A 627 -9.76 26.31 2.68
N GLY A 628 -9.26 25.94 1.50
CA GLY A 628 -9.09 26.83 0.36
C GLY A 628 -10.40 27.38 -0.20
N VAL A 629 -11.45 26.55 -0.28
CA VAL A 629 -12.80 27.01 -0.63
C VAL A 629 -13.34 27.95 0.44
N ALA A 630 -13.12 27.64 1.72
CA ALA A 630 -13.51 28.50 2.82
C ALA A 630 -12.80 29.87 2.81
N TYR A 631 -11.52 29.89 2.45
CA TYR A 631 -10.75 31.11 2.22
C TYR A 631 -11.35 31.96 1.10
N ALA A 632 -11.58 31.36 -0.08
CA ALA A 632 -12.16 32.06 -1.23
C ALA A 632 -13.57 32.61 -0.96
N ARG A 633 -14.31 31.97 -0.04
CA ARG A 633 -15.64 32.39 0.41
C ARG A 633 -15.64 33.28 1.66
N ASN A 634 -14.47 33.65 2.18
CA ASN A 634 -14.32 34.45 3.41
C ASN A 634 -15.06 33.87 4.63
N LEU A 635 -15.07 32.54 4.78
CA LEU A 635 -15.76 31.84 5.89
C LEU A 635 -14.94 31.80 7.18
N ILE A 636 -13.63 32.06 7.11
CA ILE A 636 -12.70 32.09 8.26
C ILE A 636 -12.01 33.45 8.28
N CYS A 637 -12.07 34.16 9.42
CA CYS A 637 -11.28 35.37 9.62
C CYS A 637 -9.85 35.04 10.05
N ALA A 638 -8.91 35.96 9.84
CA ALA A 638 -7.48 35.75 10.10
C ALA A 638 -7.19 35.29 11.54
N LEU A 639 -7.85 35.89 12.54
CA LEU A 639 -7.65 35.51 13.94
C LEU A 639 -8.12 34.07 14.23
N ARG A 640 -9.30 33.68 13.74
CA ARG A 640 -9.78 32.30 13.88
C ARG A 640 -8.89 31.30 13.15
N ALA A 641 -8.40 31.66 11.98
CA ALA A 641 -7.46 30.82 11.23
C ALA A 641 -6.16 30.62 12.03
N LEU A 642 -5.62 31.67 12.65
CA LEU A 642 -4.44 31.56 13.50
C LEU A 642 -4.68 30.65 14.71
N VAL A 643 -5.81 30.80 15.41
CA VAL A 643 -6.18 29.94 16.54
C VAL A 643 -6.30 28.47 16.11
N ILE A 644 -6.99 28.21 14.99
CA ILE A 644 -7.12 26.84 14.44
C ILE A 644 -5.74 26.28 14.07
N ALA A 645 -4.85 27.10 13.52
CA ALA A 645 -3.50 26.68 13.18
C ALA A 645 -2.71 26.28 14.43
N VAL A 646 -2.73 27.09 15.49
CA VAL A 646 -2.07 26.77 16.76
C VAL A 646 -2.64 25.49 17.36
N VAL A 647 -3.97 25.33 17.40
CA VAL A 647 -4.60 24.13 17.96
C VAL A 647 -4.25 22.87 17.17
N ALA A 648 -4.33 22.90 15.83
CA ALA A 648 -4.02 21.76 14.99
C ALA A 648 -2.52 21.41 15.01
N PHE A 649 -1.63 22.42 15.07
CA PHE A 649 -0.20 22.22 15.22
C PHE A 649 0.14 21.58 16.58
N SER A 650 -0.42 22.10 17.67
CA SER A 650 -0.24 21.51 19.01
C SER A 650 -0.74 20.06 19.05
N ALA A 651 -1.90 19.78 18.44
CA ALA A 651 -2.40 18.41 18.31
C ALA A 651 -1.44 17.52 17.51
N GLN A 652 -0.85 18.02 16.42
CA GLN A 652 0.13 17.28 15.62
C GLN A 652 1.38 16.94 16.44
N VAL A 653 1.90 17.92 17.20
CA VAL A 653 3.02 17.74 18.14
C VAL A 653 2.69 16.63 19.15
N ILE A 654 1.54 16.72 19.82
CA ILE A 654 1.11 15.73 20.82
C ILE A 654 1.00 14.33 20.20
N VAL A 655 0.37 14.21 19.04
CA VAL A 655 0.20 12.92 18.34
C VAL A 655 1.56 12.35 17.90
N SER A 656 2.52 13.18 17.49
CA SER A 656 3.86 12.70 17.12
C SER A 656 4.63 12.05 18.28
N PHE A 657 4.35 12.44 19.52
CA PHE A 657 4.98 11.85 20.72
C PHE A 657 4.40 10.49 21.10
N THR A 658 3.30 10.04 20.49
CA THR A 658 2.70 8.72 20.78
C THR A 658 3.54 7.54 20.27
N GLY A 659 4.51 7.79 19.38
CA GLY A 659 5.32 6.75 18.74
C GLY A 659 4.59 5.97 17.64
N ILE A 660 3.28 6.20 17.45
CA ILE A 660 2.44 5.55 16.41
C ILE A 660 2.83 6.02 15.00
N TYR A 661 3.22 7.30 14.88
CA TYR A 661 3.59 7.93 13.62
C TYR A 661 5.04 8.35 13.68
N ASP A 662 5.78 8.17 12.59
CA ASP A 662 7.13 8.73 12.50
C ASP A 662 7.08 10.25 12.35
N VAL A 663 8.16 10.92 12.74
CA VAL A 663 8.21 12.40 12.74
C VAL A 663 8.25 12.97 11.33
N SER A 664 8.86 12.28 10.36
CA SER A 664 9.00 12.80 9.00
C SER A 664 7.66 12.90 8.28
N LEU A 665 7.33 14.08 7.73
CA LEU A 665 6.14 14.29 6.90
C LEU A 665 6.41 14.08 5.40
N VAL A 666 7.57 13.53 5.05
CA VAL A 666 7.95 13.17 3.68
C VAL A 666 8.50 11.75 3.66
N VAL A 667 8.53 11.13 2.48
CA VAL A 667 9.09 9.78 2.30
C VAL A 667 10.60 9.83 2.47
N THR A 668 11.15 8.98 3.33
CA THR A 668 12.59 8.85 3.60
C THR A 668 13.17 7.54 3.07
N GLY A 669 12.32 6.52 2.89
CA GLY A 669 12.70 5.15 2.52
C GLY A 669 13.11 4.27 3.70
N MET A 670 13.25 4.86 4.89
CA MET A 670 13.65 4.17 6.13
C MET A 670 12.58 4.27 7.23
N GLU A 671 11.45 4.91 6.95
CA GLU A 671 10.37 5.06 7.92
C GLU A 671 9.61 3.75 8.17
N ARG A 672 9.09 3.59 9.39
CA ARG A 672 8.19 2.49 9.77
C ARG A 672 6.79 2.74 9.24
N VAL A 673 6.33 3.99 9.33
CA VAL A 673 5.02 4.43 8.83
C VAL A 673 5.18 5.73 8.06
N SER A 674 4.99 5.65 6.75
CA SER A 674 5.01 6.85 5.91
C SER A 674 3.78 7.72 6.15
N ASN A 675 4.00 8.98 6.53
CA ASN A 675 2.92 9.95 6.71
C ASN A 675 2.27 10.42 5.41
N VAL A 676 2.83 10.04 4.24
CA VAL A 676 2.38 10.49 2.91
C VAL A 676 1.85 9.34 2.06
N SER A 677 2.31 8.11 2.30
CA SER A 677 2.13 6.98 1.38
C SER A 677 1.61 5.71 2.06
N PRO A 678 0.29 5.59 2.36
CA PRO A 678 -0.74 6.64 2.23
C PRO A 678 -0.79 7.63 3.40
N PRO A 679 -1.45 8.80 3.24
CA PRO A 679 -1.49 9.84 4.26
C PRO A 679 -2.01 9.36 5.63
N THR A 680 -1.46 9.94 6.69
CA THR A 680 -1.85 9.64 8.09
C THR A 680 -2.65 10.78 8.71
N LEU A 681 -3.22 10.53 9.88
CA LEU A 681 -3.82 11.54 10.75
C LEU A 681 -2.81 12.64 11.11
N LEU A 682 -1.53 12.31 11.26
CA LEU A 682 -0.47 13.30 11.52
C LEU A 682 -0.38 14.31 10.36
N LEU A 683 -0.37 13.82 9.11
CA LEU A 683 -0.42 14.69 7.93
C LEU A 683 -1.79 15.40 7.78
N ALA A 684 -2.89 14.80 8.26
CA ALA A 684 -4.19 15.44 8.28
C ALA A 684 -4.23 16.70 9.14
N LEU A 685 -3.58 16.67 10.31
CA LEU A 685 -3.41 17.86 11.17
C LEU A 685 -2.52 18.91 10.51
N HIS A 686 -1.47 18.47 9.81
CA HIS A 686 -0.61 19.33 8.99
C HIS A 686 -1.38 20.06 7.88
N CYS A 687 -2.28 19.32 7.24
CA CYS A 687 -3.24 19.79 6.26
C CYS A 687 -4.27 20.79 6.79
N ILE A 688 -4.37 21.00 8.11
CA ILE A 688 -5.19 22.03 8.73
C ILE A 688 -4.34 23.25 9.07
N TRP A 689 -3.29 23.08 9.87
CA TRP A 689 -2.60 24.24 10.43
C TRP A 689 -1.86 25.05 9.38
N MET A 690 -1.23 24.41 8.39
CA MET A 690 -0.43 25.13 7.40
C MET A 690 -1.29 26.00 6.47
N PRO A 691 -2.42 25.52 5.91
CA PRO A 691 -3.40 26.37 5.24
C PRO A 691 -3.97 27.49 6.11
N CYS A 692 -4.31 27.20 7.37
CA CYS A 692 -4.86 28.20 8.28
C CYS A 692 -3.84 29.30 8.65
N LEU A 693 -2.57 28.94 8.82
CA LEU A 693 -1.48 29.90 9.00
C LEU A 693 -1.31 30.79 7.76
N PHE A 694 -1.41 30.21 6.55
CA PHE A 694 -1.41 31.00 5.32
C PHE A 694 -2.58 31.99 5.28
N ILE A 695 -3.79 31.58 5.67
CA ILE A 695 -4.96 32.49 5.71
C ILE A 695 -4.69 33.67 6.63
N ALA A 696 -4.09 33.44 7.81
CA ALA A 696 -3.70 34.50 8.73
C ALA A 696 -2.65 35.45 8.11
N ALA A 697 -1.72 34.92 7.30
CA ALA A 697 -0.68 35.66 6.61
C ALA A 697 -1.08 36.20 5.21
N ALA A 698 -2.30 35.96 4.74
CA ALA A 698 -2.66 36.24 3.35
C ALA A 698 -2.61 37.74 3.00
N ASN A 699 -3.03 38.60 3.92
CA ASN A 699 -3.02 40.06 3.73
C ASN A 699 -1.59 40.64 3.58
N PRO A 700 -0.63 40.37 4.48
CA PRO A 700 0.75 40.84 4.29
C PRO A 700 1.38 40.24 3.02
N ILE A 701 1.11 38.98 2.69
CA ILE A 701 1.58 38.37 1.43
C ILE A 701 1.02 39.12 0.22
N ARG A 702 -0.28 39.47 0.22
CA ARG A 702 -0.91 40.22 -0.87
C ARG A 702 -0.29 41.61 -1.04
N ARG A 703 0.03 42.30 0.06
CA ARG A 703 0.74 43.61 0.04
C ARG A 703 2.15 43.46 -0.53
N TRP A 704 2.88 42.42 -0.16
CA TRP A 704 4.20 42.15 -0.71
C TRP A 704 4.15 41.84 -2.22
N ALA A 705 3.19 41.01 -2.64
CA ALA A 705 2.94 40.67 -4.04
C ALA A 705 2.33 41.83 -4.86
N ALA A 706 1.95 42.93 -4.23
CA ALA A 706 1.55 44.16 -4.93
C ALA A 706 2.74 44.81 -5.65
N ARG A 707 3.98 44.59 -5.16
CA ARG A 707 5.21 45.15 -5.73
C ARG A 707 5.44 44.62 -7.16
N PRO A 708 5.65 45.49 -8.17
CA PRO A 708 5.73 45.07 -9.57
C PRO A 708 6.81 44.02 -9.88
N ARG A 709 7.97 44.11 -9.23
CA ARG A 709 9.07 43.14 -9.40
C ARG A 709 8.72 41.75 -8.87
N VAL A 710 8.10 41.71 -7.68
CA VAL A 710 7.64 40.45 -7.06
C VAL A 710 6.55 39.82 -7.91
N TRP A 711 5.56 40.62 -8.32
CA TRP A 711 4.46 40.12 -9.14
C TRP A 711 4.93 39.57 -10.49
N ARG A 712 5.86 40.24 -11.17
CA ARG A 712 6.45 39.73 -12.41
C ARG A 712 7.07 38.35 -12.22
N ALA A 713 7.93 38.19 -11.21
CA ALA A 713 8.55 36.90 -10.92
C ALA A 713 7.51 35.81 -10.62
N VAL A 714 6.51 36.13 -9.79
CA VAL A 714 5.42 35.21 -9.42
C VAL A 714 4.56 34.82 -10.62
N ALA A 715 4.18 35.78 -11.44
CA ALA A 715 3.35 35.56 -12.62
C ALA A 715 4.10 34.74 -13.68
N THR A 716 5.38 35.04 -13.94
CA THR A 716 6.23 34.28 -14.87
C THR A 716 6.41 32.84 -14.38
N GLY A 717 6.79 32.63 -13.13
CA GLY A 717 6.98 31.28 -12.58
C GLY A 717 5.70 30.45 -12.61
N ASN A 718 4.56 31.05 -12.24
CA ASN A 718 3.26 30.37 -12.34
C ASN A 718 2.82 30.09 -13.79
N GLY A 719 3.36 30.82 -14.77
CA GLY A 719 3.09 30.59 -16.20
C GLY A 719 3.63 29.25 -16.70
N GLY A 720 4.72 28.74 -16.13
CA GLY A 720 5.29 27.42 -16.46
C GLY A 720 5.37 26.49 -15.26
N ALA A 721 4.38 26.55 -14.36
CA ALA A 721 4.40 25.79 -13.12
C ALA A 721 4.39 24.27 -13.37
N MET A 722 3.66 23.79 -14.38
CA MET A 722 3.68 22.36 -14.70
C MET A 722 5.02 21.94 -15.30
N THR A 723 5.67 22.81 -16.07
CA THR A 723 7.03 22.56 -16.59
C THR A 723 8.02 22.42 -15.43
N LEU A 724 8.02 23.33 -14.46
CA LEU A 724 8.86 23.23 -13.26
C LEU A 724 8.58 21.92 -12.51
N TYR A 725 7.31 21.57 -12.31
CA TYR A 725 6.89 20.37 -11.57
C TYR A 725 7.22 19.04 -12.27
N LEU A 726 7.13 18.97 -13.60
CA LEU A 726 7.36 17.71 -14.32
C LEU A 726 8.86 17.43 -14.50
N TRP A 727 9.66 18.47 -14.71
CA TRP A 727 11.04 18.31 -15.17
C TRP A 727 12.09 18.48 -14.08
N HIS A 728 11.73 18.86 -12.84
CA HIS A 728 12.75 19.10 -11.82
C HIS A 728 13.52 17.86 -11.39
N ILE A 729 12.90 16.68 -11.22
CA ILE A 729 13.64 15.45 -10.87
C ILE A 729 14.64 15.07 -11.97
N PRO A 730 14.27 15.03 -13.26
CA PRO A 730 15.23 14.82 -14.35
C PRO A 730 16.37 15.84 -14.34
N VAL A 731 16.08 17.11 -14.10
CA VAL A 731 17.09 18.17 -14.03
C VAL A 731 17.98 18.04 -12.79
N ILE A 732 17.45 17.59 -11.64
CA ILE A 732 18.23 17.24 -10.44
C ILE A 732 19.19 16.09 -10.76
N ALA A 733 18.72 15.05 -11.46
CA ALA A 733 19.57 13.93 -11.86
C ALA A 733 20.72 14.40 -12.76
N VAL A 734 20.43 15.23 -13.77
CA VAL A 734 21.46 15.83 -14.63
C VAL A 734 22.46 16.65 -13.80
N ALA A 735 21.99 17.47 -12.87
CA ALA A 735 22.86 18.26 -11.99
C ALA A 735 23.76 17.37 -11.11
N ALA A 736 23.19 16.33 -10.49
CA ALA A 736 23.91 15.41 -9.63
C ALA A 736 24.99 14.63 -10.39
N PHE A 737 24.66 14.05 -11.55
CA PHE A 737 25.62 13.30 -12.35
C PHE A 737 26.68 14.17 -13.01
N SER A 738 26.35 15.42 -13.39
CA SER A 738 27.34 16.37 -13.92
C SER A 738 28.38 16.75 -12.86
N LEU A 739 27.95 16.93 -11.60
CA LEU A 739 28.86 17.21 -10.49
C LEU A 739 29.67 15.99 -10.07
N HIS A 740 29.06 14.80 -10.10
CA HIS A 740 29.78 13.54 -9.90
C HIS A 740 30.91 13.35 -10.93
N ALA A 741 30.67 13.66 -12.21
CA ALA A 741 31.67 13.56 -13.27
C ALA A 741 32.92 14.43 -13.05
N VAL A 742 32.83 15.47 -12.23
CA VAL A 742 33.95 16.35 -11.85
C VAL A 742 34.40 16.16 -10.39
N GLY A 743 33.92 15.11 -9.71
CA GLY A 743 34.32 14.77 -8.34
C GLY A 743 33.74 15.67 -7.25
N LEU A 744 32.61 16.35 -7.51
CA LEU A 744 31.97 17.32 -6.62
C LEU A 744 30.57 16.88 -6.17
N ASP A 745 30.31 15.57 -6.07
CA ASP A 745 29.01 15.04 -5.68
C ASP A 745 28.70 15.14 -4.19
N ALA A 746 27.47 15.53 -3.87
CA ALA A 746 26.96 15.61 -2.51
C ALA A 746 26.29 14.28 -2.10
N PHE A 747 27.10 13.25 -1.83
CA PHE A 747 26.61 11.91 -1.48
C PHE A 747 26.72 11.57 0.02
N ASN A 748 27.89 11.74 0.64
CA ASN A 748 28.11 11.37 2.05
C ASN A 748 27.85 12.57 2.98
N PRO A 749 26.78 12.58 3.81
CA PRO A 749 26.46 13.70 4.69
C PRO A 749 27.48 13.95 5.81
N HIS A 750 28.33 12.96 6.11
CA HIS A 750 29.38 13.06 7.13
C HIS A 750 30.73 13.53 6.57
N ALA A 751 30.85 13.70 5.24
CA ALA A 751 32.10 14.15 4.63
C ALA A 751 32.34 15.66 4.84
N PRO A 752 33.60 16.09 5.03
CA PRO A 752 33.93 17.51 5.11
C PRO A 752 33.56 18.20 3.79
N GLY A 753 32.86 19.33 3.88
CA GLY A 753 32.41 20.09 2.71
C GLY A 753 31.10 19.60 2.08
N PHE A 754 30.44 18.57 2.61
CA PHE A 754 29.14 18.09 2.09
C PHE A 754 28.13 19.22 1.84
N TRP A 755 27.94 20.11 2.81
CA TRP A 755 27.01 21.24 2.70
C TRP A 755 27.39 22.23 1.60
N ALA A 756 28.68 22.41 1.33
CA ALA A 756 29.16 23.26 0.24
C ALA A 756 28.87 22.62 -1.13
N HIS A 757 29.11 21.32 -1.27
CA HIS A 757 28.75 20.55 -2.47
C HIS A 757 27.23 20.54 -2.70
N LEU A 758 26.45 20.43 -1.63
CA LEU A 758 24.98 20.49 -1.70
C LEU A 758 24.50 21.87 -2.17
N ALA A 759 25.09 22.95 -1.66
CA ALA A 759 24.81 24.32 -2.09
C ALA A 759 25.21 24.54 -3.55
N LEU A 760 26.37 24.02 -3.97
CA LEU A 760 26.81 24.03 -5.36
C LEU A 760 25.82 23.30 -6.27
N ARG A 761 25.35 22.11 -5.87
CA ARG A 761 24.31 21.37 -6.59
C ARG A 761 23.03 22.17 -6.74
N ALA A 762 22.58 22.84 -5.67
CA ALA A 762 21.40 23.69 -5.74
C ALA A 762 21.57 24.86 -6.73
N ALA A 763 22.76 25.46 -6.80
CA ALA A 763 23.07 26.52 -7.75
C ALA A 763 23.10 26.02 -9.21
N VAL A 764 23.79 24.91 -9.46
CA VAL A 764 23.83 24.26 -10.79
C VAL A 764 22.41 23.87 -11.23
N PHE A 765 21.66 23.23 -10.33
CA PHE A 765 20.27 22.87 -10.55
C PHE A 765 19.41 24.09 -10.90
N ALA A 766 19.56 25.22 -10.19
CA ALA A 766 18.79 26.44 -10.48
C ALA A 766 19.06 26.96 -11.90
N VAL A 767 20.32 26.93 -12.36
CA VAL A 767 20.70 27.33 -13.72
C VAL A 767 20.09 26.38 -14.75
N LEU A 768 20.27 25.08 -14.57
CA LEU A 768 19.73 24.07 -15.49
C LEU A 768 18.20 24.11 -15.56
N MET A 769 17.54 24.30 -14.41
CA MET A 769 16.09 24.42 -14.35
C MET A 769 15.59 25.70 -15.03
N ALA A 770 16.32 26.81 -14.92
CA ALA A 770 15.99 28.05 -15.64
C ALA A 770 16.10 27.87 -17.17
N VAL A 771 17.11 27.12 -17.63
CA VAL A 771 17.26 26.76 -19.05
C VAL A 771 16.12 25.85 -19.49
N ALA A 772 15.86 24.77 -18.76
CA ALA A 772 14.77 23.83 -19.04
C ALA A 772 13.40 24.54 -19.06
N PHE A 773 13.16 25.45 -18.11
CA PHE A 773 11.94 26.26 -18.05
C PHE A 773 11.76 27.11 -19.33
N ARG A 774 12.83 27.79 -19.79
CA ARG A 774 12.77 28.55 -21.05
C ARG A 774 12.48 27.68 -22.26
N LEU A 775 13.12 26.51 -22.36
CA LEU A 775 13.02 25.64 -23.52
C LEU A 775 11.69 24.87 -23.57
N LEU A 776 11.18 24.44 -22.42
CA LEU A 776 10.04 23.52 -22.32
C LEU A 776 8.71 24.21 -21.99
N SER A 777 8.71 25.41 -21.39
CA SER A 777 7.46 26.14 -21.11
C SER A 777 6.58 26.42 -22.35
N PRO A 778 7.10 26.54 -23.59
CA PRO A 778 6.25 26.60 -24.78
C PRO A 778 5.36 25.37 -24.96
N LEU A 779 5.81 24.17 -24.56
CA LEU A 779 5.02 22.92 -24.66
C LEU A 779 3.78 22.95 -23.75
N GLU A 780 3.85 23.63 -22.61
CA GLU A 780 2.72 23.85 -21.69
C GLU A 780 1.64 24.77 -22.31
N HIS A 781 2.02 25.63 -23.24
CA HIS A 781 1.11 26.59 -23.88
C HIS A 781 0.61 26.13 -25.26
N ARG A 782 1.28 25.18 -25.91
CA ARG A 782 0.88 24.63 -27.21
C ARG A 782 -0.42 23.83 -27.09
N PRO A 783 -1.53 24.31 -27.67
CA PRO A 783 -2.80 23.59 -27.58
C PRO A 783 -2.72 22.27 -28.35
N LEU A 784 -3.27 21.21 -27.76
CA LEU A 784 -3.42 19.90 -28.38
C LEU A 784 -4.79 19.85 -29.06
N PRO A 785 -4.88 19.80 -30.41
CA PRO A 785 -6.17 19.93 -31.12
C PRO A 785 -7.23 18.92 -30.66
N TRP A 786 -6.84 17.66 -30.41
CA TRP A 786 -7.75 16.62 -29.96
C TRP A 786 -8.28 16.85 -28.52
N TRP A 787 -7.50 17.55 -27.68
CA TRP A 787 -7.75 17.70 -26.25
C TRP A 787 -8.38 19.05 -25.92
N ASP A 788 -7.85 20.15 -26.44
CA ASP A 788 -8.15 21.54 -26.06
C ASP A 788 -9.33 22.17 -26.81
N ASN A 789 -9.86 21.51 -27.84
CA ASN A 789 -11.02 22.02 -28.58
C ASN A 789 -12.23 22.25 -27.66
N ARG A 790 -12.97 23.36 -27.87
CA ARG A 790 -14.13 23.74 -27.03
C ARG A 790 -15.27 22.72 -27.15
N VAL A 791 -15.93 22.48 -26.01
CA VAL A 791 -17.08 21.56 -25.89
C VAL A 791 -18.20 22.20 -25.08
N GLN A 792 -19.44 21.81 -25.39
CA GLN A 792 -20.60 22.08 -24.54
C GLN A 792 -21.11 20.76 -23.98
N ILE A 793 -21.05 20.61 -22.66
CA ILE A 793 -21.41 19.35 -21.99
C ILE A 793 -22.70 19.57 -21.19
N ARG A 794 -23.77 18.82 -21.46
CA ARG A 794 -25.05 18.94 -20.73
C ARG A 794 -25.55 17.60 -20.23
N GLY A 795 -26.33 17.63 -19.15
CA GLY A 795 -27.03 16.46 -18.60
C GLY A 795 -26.09 15.32 -18.17
N ALA A 796 -26.48 14.07 -18.45
CA ALA A 796 -25.74 12.87 -18.03
C ALA A 796 -24.30 12.81 -18.56
N ARG A 797 -24.02 13.41 -19.73
CA ARG A 797 -22.67 13.49 -20.30
C ARG A 797 -21.69 14.26 -19.42
N SER A 798 -22.17 15.26 -18.69
CA SER A 798 -21.36 16.04 -17.74
C SER A 798 -20.89 15.18 -16.57
N ILE A 799 -21.78 14.34 -16.04
CA ILE A 799 -21.43 13.41 -14.96
C ILE A 799 -20.43 12.37 -15.47
N LEU A 800 -20.69 11.78 -16.65
CA LEU A 800 -19.77 10.81 -17.26
C LEU A 800 -18.39 11.41 -17.50
N THR A 801 -18.30 12.62 -18.08
CA THR A 801 -17.02 13.31 -18.30
C THR A 801 -16.27 13.51 -16.99
N GLY A 802 -16.95 13.98 -15.94
CA GLY A 802 -16.33 14.21 -14.64
C GLY A 802 -15.84 12.92 -13.98
N VAL A 803 -16.62 11.84 -14.04
CA VAL A 803 -16.23 10.52 -13.53
C VAL A 803 -15.02 9.97 -14.28
N LEU A 804 -14.99 10.06 -15.61
CA LEU A 804 -13.86 9.60 -16.42
C LEU A 804 -12.58 10.40 -16.12
N LEU A 805 -12.68 11.69 -15.81
CA LEU A 805 -11.53 12.48 -15.36
C LEU A 805 -11.05 12.06 -13.95
N CYS A 806 -11.94 11.66 -13.06
CA CYS A 806 -11.54 11.05 -11.77
C CYS A 806 -10.85 9.69 -11.99
N VAL A 807 -11.34 8.88 -12.94
CA VAL A 807 -10.69 7.61 -13.34
C VAL A 807 -9.30 7.88 -13.93
N ALA A 808 -9.15 8.91 -14.76
CA ALA A 808 -7.85 9.34 -15.27
C ALA A 808 -6.91 9.76 -14.13
N GLY A 809 -7.41 10.50 -13.13
CA GLY A 809 -6.65 10.84 -11.93
C GLY A 809 -6.20 9.61 -11.13
N ALA A 810 -7.09 8.63 -10.92
CA ALA A 810 -6.76 7.38 -10.25
C ALA A 810 -5.73 6.55 -11.04
N ALA A 811 -5.84 6.51 -12.37
CA ALA A 811 -4.89 5.85 -13.25
C ALA A 811 -3.50 6.50 -13.19
N LEU A 812 -3.41 7.84 -13.13
CA LEU A 812 -2.13 8.54 -12.90
C LEU A 812 -1.51 8.15 -11.56
N THR A 813 -2.32 8.09 -10.49
CA THR A 813 -1.84 7.68 -9.16
C THR A 813 -1.35 6.24 -9.14
N LEU A 814 -2.06 5.33 -9.82
CA LEU A 814 -1.64 3.93 -9.97
C LEU A 814 -0.37 3.80 -10.81
N MET A 815 -0.25 4.55 -11.90
CA MET A 815 0.96 4.59 -12.73
C MET A 815 2.16 5.09 -11.92
N ALA A 816 1.96 6.12 -11.10
CA ALA A 816 3.00 6.62 -10.20
C ALA A 816 3.41 5.60 -9.13
N LYS A 817 2.46 4.86 -8.55
CA LYS A 817 2.76 3.79 -7.56
C LYS A 817 3.57 2.64 -8.18
N ASN A 818 3.19 2.21 -9.39
CA ASN A 818 3.79 1.03 -10.02
C ASN A 818 5.00 1.36 -10.92
N GLY A 819 5.22 2.64 -11.25
CA GLY A 819 6.18 3.04 -12.26
C GLY A 819 5.72 2.71 -13.68
N LEU A 820 6.51 3.08 -14.70
CA LEU A 820 6.41 2.48 -16.04
C LEU A 820 7.21 1.17 -16.10
N ASP A 821 6.91 0.29 -15.15
CA ASP A 821 7.53 -1.01 -14.96
C ASP A 821 6.48 -2.13 -15.04
N GLY A 822 6.81 -3.21 -15.74
CA GLY A 822 5.94 -4.37 -15.92
C GLY A 822 4.56 -4.07 -16.50
N ALA A 823 3.68 -5.07 -16.53
CA ALA A 823 2.36 -4.93 -17.16
C ALA A 823 1.45 -3.91 -16.46
N LEU A 824 1.52 -3.80 -15.13
CA LEU A 824 0.65 -2.91 -14.34
C LEU A 824 0.89 -1.43 -14.63
N GLY A 825 2.16 -1.01 -14.70
CA GLY A 825 2.55 0.36 -15.01
C GLY A 825 2.09 0.81 -16.39
N TRP A 826 2.41 0.02 -17.41
CA TRP A 826 2.01 0.27 -18.80
C TRP A 826 0.49 0.22 -18.99
N SER A 827 -0.22 -0.67 -18.27
CA SER A 827 -1.68 -0.72 -18.29
C SER A 827 -2.30 0.53 -17.63
N ALA A 828 -1.70 1.07 -16.58
CA ALA A 828 -2.15 2.31 -15.94
C ALA A 828 -1.95 3.53 -16.85
N LEU A 829 -0.85 3.60 -17.60
CA LEU A 829 -0.64 4.59 -18.66
C LEU A 829 -1.73 4.50 -19.74
N ALA A 830 -1.99 3.30 -20.25
CA ALA A 830 -3.05 3.07 -21.23
C ALA A 830 -4.43 3.47 -20.67
N GLY A 831 -4.72 3.08 -19.43
CA GLY A 831 -5.94 3.44 -18.71
C GLY A 831 -6.12 4.95 -18.56
N PHE A 832 -5.05 5.69 -18.23
CA PHE A 832 -5.07 7.15 -18.18
C PHE A 832 -5.43 7.77 -19.54
N VAL A 833 -4.74 7.34 -20.61
CA VAL A 833 -4.98 7.84 -21.97
C VAL A 833 -6.40 7.52 -22.43
N ILE A 834 -6.86 6.28 -22.23
CA ILE A 834 -8.22 5.85 -22.57
C ILE A 834 -9.26 6.66 -21.80
N ALA A 835 -9.07 6.88 -20.51
CA ALA A 835 -9.99 7.67 -19.69
C ALA A 835 -10.06 9.13 -20.15
N CYS A 836 -8.93 9.75 -20.52
CA CYS A 836 -8.90 11.10 -21.10
C CYS A 836 -9.61 11.17 -22.46
N ILE A 837 -9.36 10.20 -23.36
CA ILE A 837 -10.03 10.13 -24.67
C ILE A 837 -11.53 9.91 -24.48
N ALA A 838 -11.95 9.00 -23.61
CA ALA A 838 -13.35 8.73 -23.31
C ALA A 838 -14.03 9.96 -22.68
N ALA A 839 -13.36 10.66 -21.76
CA ALA A 839 -13.85 11.91 -21.19
C ALA A 839 -14.08 12.94 -22.30
N ARG A 840 -13.11 13.07 -23.23
CA ARG A 840 -13.19 13.99 -24.35
C ARG A 840 -14.29 13.62 -25.36
N ALA A 841 -14.49 12.34 -25.64
CA ALA A 841 -15.54 11.84 -26.53
C ALA A 841 -16.94 12.03 -25.92
N SER A 842 -17.08 11.80 -24.61
CA SER A 842 -18.34 11.97 -23.89
C SER A 842 -18.79 13.44 -23.79
N ALA A 843 -17.85 14.39 -23.91
CA ALA A 843 -18.10 15.83 -23.86
C ALA A 843 -18.93 16.39 -25.04
N GLY A 844 -19.21 15.62 -26.09
CA GLY A 844 -20.10 16.01 -27.18
C GLY A 844 -19.43 16.73 -28.36
N ARG A 845 -20.25 17.20 -29.33
CA ARG A 845 -19.78 17.79 -30.61
C ARG A 845 -19.00 19.08 -30.38
N LEU A 846 -17.97 19.27 -31.21
CA LEU A 846 -17.20 20.51 -31.32
C LEU A 846 -18.15 21.69 -31.59
N VAL A 847 -18.06 22.73 -30.76
CA VAL A 847 -18.66 24.01 -31.12
C VAL A 847 -17.77 24.59 -32.21
N LYS A 848 -18.26 24.66 -33.45
CA LYS A 848 -17.60 25.49 -34.48
C LYS A 848 -17.64 26.92 -33.97
N GLY A 849 -16.44 27.49 -33.77
CA GLY A 849 -16.23 28.86 -33.29
C GLY A 849 -16.69 29.87 -34.31
#